data_AF-A0A1J8PD45-F1
#
_entry.id   AF-A0A1J8PD45-F1
#
_cell.length_a   1.000
_cell.length_b   1.000
_cell.length_c   1.000
_cell.angle_alpha   90.00
_cell.angle_beta   90.00
_cell.angle_gamma   90.00
#
_symmetry.space_group_name_H-M   'P 1'
#
loop_
_entity.id
_entity.type
_entity.pdbx_description
1 polymer ?
#
loop_
_entity_poly.entity_id
_entity_poly.type
_entity_poly.pdbx_seq_one_letter_code
_entity_poly.pdbx_strand_id
1 'polypeptide(L)'
;MSKTPKIIYTLTDEAPALATYSLLPIIDAFTDAAGIEVETRDISLAARVLSLFPDYLTEEQRIEDHLAELGALAKVPEANIIKLPNISASMPQLRAVIKELQEQGYPLPEYPSEPSNDEEKDIKARYDKVKGSAVNPVLREGNSDRRAPKAVKEYARKYPHSMGEWSQASRSHVSHMHKGDFYDGEKSITLDRAHNVKMELTTKSGQTQVLKSNIPLLEGEIIDSMFMSKKALLEFYEREIEDARESGVMFSLHVKATMMKVSHPIVFGHCIKIFYKDAFEKHGELFKELGVDVNNGIANLYEKIETLSESQRDEIISDLHACHEKRPELAMVDSARGITNFHSPSDVIVDASMPAMIRAGGKMYGGDGRLKDVKAVMPESTFARIYQEMINFCKWHGAFDPATMGTVPNVGLMAQKAEEYGSHDKTFEIPEDGVANIVDLDTGEVLLTQNVEQGDIWRMCQVKDAPIRDWVRLAVERCRDSGMPTVFWLDPYRPHENELIKKVKTYLKDHDTDGLEIHIMSQVRAMRYTLERVIRGLDTISVTGNILRDYLTDLFPILELGTSAKMLSIVPLMDGGGLFETGAGGSAPKHVQQLLEENHLRWDSLGEFLALVASLEHLAKRFSNDRAKLLAKALDEANGKFLESNKSPSRKVGELDNRGSHFYLALYWAEALAAQDEDAELKTRFARLVETLKANETTIIDELNSVQGQPVDLKGYYHPNGELASQVMRPSKTLNEALAMVAND
;
A
#
# COMPACT_ATOMS: atom_id res chain seq x y z
N MET A 1 33.09 23.40 2.19
CA MET A 1 31.63 23.52 2.36
C MET A 1 31.07 22.11 2.23
N SER A 2 30.50 21.54 3.29
CA SER A 2 29.83 20.24 3.14
C SER A 2 28.64 20.44 2.19
N LYS A 3 28.58 19.68 1.11
CA LYS A 3 27.43 19.73 0.19
C LYS A 3 26.22 19.26 0.97
N THR A 4 25.27 20.15 1.26
CA THR A 4 23.95 19.78 1.77
C THR A 4 23.34 18.77 0.80
N PRO A 5 22.87 17.60 1.26
CA PRO A 5 22.26 16.64 0.36
C PRO A 5 21.00 17.20 -0.29
N LYS A 6 20.75 16.72 -1.51
CA LYS A 6 19.59 17.10 -2.32
C LYS A 6 18.36 16.34 -1.85
N ILE A 7 17.19 16.94 -2.02
CA ILE A 7 15.91 16.23 -1.94
C ILE A 7 15.65 15.62 -3.31
N ILE A 8 15.36 14.31 -3.36
CA ILE A 8 14.92 13.67 -4.59
C ILE A 8 13.40 13.55 -4.58
N TYR A 9 12.73 14.19 -5.53
CA TYR A 9 11.29 14.13 -5.73
C TYR A 9 10.94 13.17 -6.87
N THR A 10 10.20 12.10 -6.58
CA THR A 10 9.90 11.11 -7.62
C THR A 10 8.80 11.58 -8.57
N LEU A 11 9.05 11.52 -9.88
CA LEU A 11 7.99 11.62 -10.90
C LEU A 11 7.37 10.23 -11.08
N THR A 12 6.04 10.15 -11.01
CA THR A 12 5.32 8.87 -10.99
C THR A 12 4.24 8.83 -12.08
N ASP A 13 3.04 8.37 -11.76
CA ASP A 13 1.99 8.07 -12.72
C ASP A 13 0.68 8.78 -12.33
N GLU A 14 -0.19 9.00 -13.31
CA GLU A 14 -1.59 9.39 -13.10
C GLU A 14 -1.76 10.67 -12.24
N ALA A 15 -2.60 10.62 -11.19
CA ALA A 15 -2.97 11.80 -10.41
C ALA A 15 -1.79 12.46 -9.67
N PRO A 16 -0.92 11.73 -8.93
CA PRO A 16 0.24 12.35 -8.29
C PRO A 16 1.26 12.92 -9.30
N ALA A 17 1.40 12.32 -10.48
CA ALA A 17 2.24 12.90 -11.55
C ALA A 17 1.70 14.27 -11.99
N LEU A 18 0.39 14.38 -12.19
CA LEU A 18 -0.28 15.63 -12.55
C LEU A 18 -0.18 16.67 -11.43
N ALA A 19 -0.41 16.27 -10.17
CA ALA A 19 -0.25 17.15 -9.01
C ALA A 19 1.18 17.70 -8.90
N THR A 20 2.19 16.87 -9.21
CA THR A 20 3.61 17.26 -9.23
C THR A 20 3.89 18.43 -10.18
N TYR A 21 3.27 18.46 -11.37
CA TYR A 21 3.41 19.59 -12.30
C TYR A 21 2.92 20.93 -11.71
N SER A 22 2.02 20.90 -10.73
CA SER A 22 1.54 22.09 -10.02
C SER A 22 2.36 22.39 -8.76
N LEU A 23 2.67 21.37 -7.95
CA LEU A 23 3.28 21.52 -6.63
C LEU A 23 4.80 21.69 -6.68
N LEU A 24 5.51 20.93 -7.52
CA LEU A 24 6.97 20.94 -7.55
C LEU A 24 7.56 22.35 -7.80
N PRO A 25 7.03 23.19 -8.72
CA PRO A 25 7.51 24.55 -8.88
C PRO A 25 7.32 25.44 -7.63
N ILE A 26 6.33 25.14 -6.78
CA ILE A 26 6.16 25.83 -5.50
C ILE A 26 7.22 25.34 -4.52
N ILE A 27 7.46 24.02 -4.45
CA ILE A 27 8.51 23.45 -3.58
C ILE A 27 9.85 24.07 -3.96
N ASP A 28 10.24 24.03 -5.23
CA ASP A 28 11.50 24.57 -5.74
C ASP A 28 11.67 26.04 -5.35
N ALA A 29 10.66 26.88 -5.60
CA ALA A 29 10.72 28.31 -5.25
C ALA A 29 10.93 28.55 -3.73
N PHE A 30 10.38 27.69 -2.87
CA PHE A 30 10.53 27.82 -1.42
C PHE A 30 11.86 27.24 -0.91
N THR A 31 12.32 26.12 -1.46
CA THR A 31 13.57 25.46 -1.07
C THR A 31 14.80 26.16 -1.62
N ASP A 32 14.72 26.75 -2.82
CA ASP A 32 15.78 27.58 -3.42
C ASP A 32 16.10 28.77 -2.52
N ALA A 33 15.08 29.43 -1.96
CA ALA A 33 15.27 30.51 -1.02
C ALA A 33 16.09 30.09 0.22
N ALA A 34 16.07 28.80 0.56
CA ALA A 34 16.83 28.22 1.66
C ALA A 34 18.16 27.56 1.22
N GLY A 35 18.50 27.55 -0.07
CA GLY A 35 19.68 26.88 -0.59
C GLY A 35 19.60 25.35 -0.52
N ILE A 36 18.39 24.80 -0.62
CA ILE A 36 18.12 23.37 -0.64
C ILE A 36 17.75 22.98 -2.07
N GLU A 37 18.57 22.12 -2.67
CA GLU A 37 18.37 21.64 -4.03
C GLU A 37 17.37 20.48 -4.05
N VAL A 38 16.43 20.54 -4.99
CA VAL A 38 15.47 19.48 -5.28
C VAL A 38 15.75 18.95 -6.68
N GLU A 39 15.95 17.64 -6.81
CA GLU A 39 16.09 16.97 -8.11
C GLU A 39 14.94 16.00 -8.33
N THR A 40 14.65 15.70 -9.59
CA THR A 40 13.62 14.72 -9.95
C THR A 40 14.23 13.41 -10.40
N ARG A 41 13.50 12.31 -10.15
CA ARG A 41 13.80 10.99 -10.71
C ARG A 41 12.51 10.36 -11.22
N ASP A 42 12.49 10.04 -12.50
CA ASP A 42 11.32 9.46 -13.17
C ASP A 42 11.28 7.94 -12.97
N ILE A 43 10.28 7.50 -12.21
CA ILE A 43 9.99 6.10 -11.92
C ILE A 43 8.58 5.70 -12.41
N SER A 44 8.00 6.50 -13.32
CA SER A 44 6.75 6.17 -14.00
C SER A 44 6.83 4.80 -14.67
N LEU A 45 5.67 4.20 -14.92
CA LEU A 45 5.58 2.95 -15.66
C LEU A 45 6.22 3.08 -17.05
N ALA A 46 6.00 4.19 -17.75
CA ALA A 46 6.61 4.44 -19.04
C ALA A 46 8.14 4.51 -18.96
N ALA A 47 8.69 5.29 -18.00
CA ALA A 47 10.14 5.41 -17.84
C ALA A 47 10.81 4.07 -17.48
N ARG A 48 10.18 3.26 -16.62
CA ARG A 48 10.71 1.93 -16.27
C ARG A 48 10.65 0.94 -17.43
N VAL A 49 9.71 1.09 -18.36
CA VAL A 49 9.74 0.33 -19.63
C VAL A 49 10.91 0.81 -20.48
N LEU A 50 10.99 2.11 -20.78
CA LEU A 50 12.00 2.66 -21.69
C LEU A 50 13.44 2.37 -21.25
N SER A 51 13.74 2.54 -19.96
CA SER A 51 15.08 2.30 -19.40
C SER A 51 15.58 0.84 -19.49
N LEU A 52 14.67 -0.14 -19.64
CA LEU A 52 15.04 -1.56 -19.79
C LEU A 52 15.18 -2.04 -21.24
N PHE A 53 14.84 -1.20 -22.22
CA PHE A 53 14.97 -1.50 -23.64
C PHE A 53 15.84 -0.49 -24.42
N PRO A 54 16.98 -0.01 -23.90
CA PRO A 54 17.79 1.01 -24.59
C PRO A 54 18.35 0.53 -25.94
N ASP A 55 18.45 -0.80 -26.12
CA ASP A 55 18.82 -1.48 -27.37
C ASP A 55 17.78 -1.32 -28.48
N TYR A 56 16.52 -1.04 -28.15
CA TYR A 56 15.45 -0.74 -29.11
C TYR A 56 15.31 0.76 -29.39
N LEU A 57 15.93 1.64 -28.60
CA LEU A 57 15.71 3.09 -28.65
C LEU A 57 16.80 3.82 -29.44
N THR A 58 16.43 4.94 -30.08
CA THR A 58 17.41 5.91 -30.59
C THR A 58 18.14 6.59 -29.43
N GLU A 59 19.27 7.24 -29.70
CA GLU A 59 20.06 7.91 -28.67
C GLU A 59 19.25 8.99 -27.93
N GLU A 60 18.37 9.71 -28.64
CA GLU A 60 17.49 10.76 -28.09
C GLU A 60 16.30 10.20 -27.32
N GLN A 61 15.90 8.95 -27.59
CA GLN A 61 14.80 8.27 -26.90
C GLN A 61 15.25 7.57 -25.62
N ARG A 62 16.56 7.35 -25.46
CA ARG A 62 17.11 6.68 -24.28
C ARG A 62 16.99 7.58 -23.05
N ILE A 63 16.60 6.96 -21.96
CA ILE A 63 16.56 7.58 -20.64
C ILE A 63 17.36 6.72 -19.65
N GLU A 64 17.82 7.34 -18.57
CA GLU A 64 18.54 6.64 -17.52
C GLU A 64 17.63 5.74 -16.67
N ASP A 65 18.18 4.67 -16.11
CA ASP A 65 17.47 3.81 -15.15
C ASP A 65 17.49 4.46 -13.76
N HIS A 66 16.62 5.45 -13.57
CA HIS A 66 16.47 6.14 -12.30
C HIS A 66 16.02 5.23 -11.16
N LEU A 67 15.36 4.10 -11.43
CA LEU A 67 14.99 3.16 -10.36
C LEU A 67 16.22 2.44 -9.82
N ALA A 68 17.14 2.01 -10.70
CA ALA A 68 18.42 1.46 -10.28
C ALA A 68 19.26 2.49 -9.53
N GLU A 69 19.31 3.74 -10.00
CA GLU A 69 20.00 4.84 -9.32
C GLU A 69 19.43 5.09 -7.91
N LEU A 70 18.11 5.23 -7.79
CA LEU A 70 17.46 5.41 -6.49
C LEU A 70 17.67 4.22 -5.55
N GLY A 71 17.75 3.00 -6.08
CA GLY A 71 18.10 1.81 -5.30
C GLY A 71 19.53 1.82 -4.76
N ALA A 72 20.47 2.44 -5.47
CA ALA A 72 21.81 2.69 -4.97
C ALA A 72 21.82 3.86 -3.97
N LEU A 73 21.07 4.94 -4.24
CA LEU A 73 20.95 6.08 -3.34
C LEU A 73 20.34 5.66 -2.00
N ALA A 74 19.34 4.78 -1.97
CA ALA A 74 18.71 4.31 -0.75
C ALA A 74 19.65 3.57 0.24
N LYS A 75 20.90 3.30 -0.17
CA LYS A 75 21.94 2.61 0.59
C LYS A 75 23.10 3.52 1.01
N VAL A 76 22.91 4.84 0.93
CA VAL A 76 23.90 5.83 1.38
C VAL A 76 23.26 6.83 2.37
N PRO A 77 24.04 7.37 3.33
CA PRO A 77 23.52 8.27 4.37
C PRO A 77 22.97 9.59 3.84
N GLU A 78 23.37 10.01 2.64
CA GLU A 78 22.93 11.25 2.01
C GLU A 78 21.52 11.16 1.39
N ALA A 79 20.92 9.98 1.34
CA ALA A 79 19.61 9.80 0.71
C ALA A 79 18.53 10.63 1.40
N ASN A 80 17.81 11.43 0.62
CA ASN A 80 16.58 12.08 1.05
C ASN A 80 15.58 12.01 -0.11
N ILE A 81 14.66 11.04 -0.05
CA ILE A 81 13.79 10.71 -1.18
C ILE A 81 12.34 10.94 -0.77
N ILE A 82 11.64 11.85 -1.44
CA ILE A 82 10.18 12.00 -1.36
C ILE A 82 9.55 11.12 -2.42
N LYS A 83 8.84 10.07 -1.99
CA LYS A 83 8.27 9.03 -2.85
C LYS A 83 6.76 9.15 -2.94
N LEU A 84 6.27 9.51 -4.12
CA LEU A 84 4.85 9.61 -4.43
C LEU A 84 4.28 8.23 -4.83
N PRO A 85 2.96 7.99 -4.73
CA PRO A 85 2.34 6.77 -5.26
C PRO A 85 2.64 6.56 -6.75
N ASN A 86 2.87 5.31 -7.14
CA ASN A 86 3.16 4.91 -8.52
C ASN A 86 2.42 3.62 -8.89
N ILE A 87 2.27 3.34 -10.19
CA ILE A 87 1.59 2.15 -10.68
C ILE A 87 2.40 0.89 -10.40
N SER A 88 1.76 -0.07 -9.73
CA SER A 88 2.18 -1.47 -9.70
C SER A 88 1.49 -2.23 -10.82
N ALA A 89 2.07 -2.23 -12.03
CA ALA A 89 1.35 -2.52 -13.26
C ALA A 89 0.79 -3.95 -13.33
N SER A 90 -0.50 -4.06 -13.61
CA SER A 90 -1.12 -5.29 -14.08
C SER A 90 -0.74 -5.57 -15.55
N MET A 91 -1.00 -6.78 -16.03
CA MET A 91 -0.75 -7.13 -17.43
C MET A 91 -1.49 -6.22 -18.43
N PRO A 92 -2.79 -5.88 -18.24
CA PRO A 92 -3.47 -4.94 -19.11
C PRO A 92 -2.83 -3.55 -19.13
N GLN A 93 -2.41 -3.03 -17.97
CA GLN A 93 -1.72 -1.72 -17.90
C GLN A 93 -0.36 -1.76 -18.60
N LEU A 94 0.40 -2.85 -18.44
CA LEU A 94 1.67 -3.03 -19.13
C LEU A 94 1.48 -3.03 -20.66
N ARG A 95 0.49 -3.75 -21.18
CA ARG A 95 0.19 -3.75 -22.62
C ARG A 95 -0.25 -2.35 -23.11
N ALA A 96 -1.03 -1.64 -22.30
CA ALA A 96 -1.51 -0.31 -22.65
C ALA A 96 -0.37 0.72 -22.73
N VAL A 97 0.58 0.71 -21.78
CA VAL A 97 1.75 1.61 -21.85
C VAL A 97 2.67 1.28 -23.01
N ILE A 98 2.89 -0.01 -23.32
CA ILE A 98 3.70 -0.42 -24.48
C ILE A 98 3.08 0.13 -25.76
N LYS A 99 1.77 -0.06 -25.91
CA LYS A 99 1.02 0.44 -27.06
C LYS A 99 1.08 1.96 -27.18
N GLU A 100 0.89 2.69 -26.09
CA GLU A 100 0.97 4.16 -26.08
C GLU A 100 2.37 4.64 -26.50
N LEU A 101 3.43 4.02 -25.97
CA LEU A 101 4.81 4.34 -26.34
C LEU A 101 5.09 4.01 -27.83
N GLN A 102 4.59 2.89 -28.34
CA GLN A 102 4.69 2.57 -29.77
C GLN A 102 3.96 3.60 -30.65
N GLU A 103 2.76 4.04 -30.26
CA GLU A 103 2.01 5.10 -30.95
C GLU A 103 2.76 6.45 -30.92
N GLN A 104 3.59 6.68 -29.91
CA GLN A 104 4.49 7.83 -29.79
C GLN A 104 5.85 7.65 -30.49
N GLY A 105 6.09 6.52 -31.16
CA GLY A 105 7.27 6.28 -31.99
C GLY A 105 8.44 5.57 -31.29
N TYR A 106 8.23 4.99 -30.10
CA TYR A 106 9.22 4.12 -29.46
C TYR A 106 9.08 2.69 -30.00
N PRO A 107 10.07 2.11 -30.70
CA PRO A 107 9.91 0.82 -31.39
C PRO A 107 10.13 -0.36 -30.44
N LEU A 108 9.34 -0.40 -29.36
CA LEU A 108 9.40 -1.43 -28.32
C LEU A 108 8.77 -2.75 -28.78
N PRO A 109 9.33 -3.91 -28.38
CA PRO A 109 8.73 -5.20 -28.66
C PRO A 109 7.44 -5.42 -27.85
N GLU A 110 6.51 -6.21 -28.40
CA GLU A 110 5.33 -6.68 -27.68
C GLU A 110 5.71 -7.57 -26.49
N TYR A 111 4.81 -7.70 -25.52
CA TYR A 111 4.97 -8.65 -24.42
C TYR A 111 4.65 -10.10 -24.88
N PRO A 112 5.61 -11.04 -24.92
CA PRO A 112 5.36 -12.42 -25.34
C PRO A 112 4.75 -13.21 -24.18
N SER A 113 3.49 -13.59 -24.33
CA SER A 113 2.76 -14.30 -23.26
C SER A 113 3.27 -15.74 -23.08
N GLU A 114 3.59 -16.42 -24.19
CA GLU A 114 4.18 -17.75 -24.22
C GLU A 114 5.47 -17.69 -25.06
N PRO A 115 6.65 -17.45 -24.43
CA PRO A 115 7.88 -17.25 -25.17
C PRO A 115 8.35 -18.58 -25.79
N SER A 116 8.54 -18.55 -27.10
CA SER A 116 8.90 -19.70 -27.95
C SER A 116 10.40 -19.83 -28.22
N ASN A 117 11.16 -18.74 -28.02
CA ASN A 117 12.59 -18.64 -28.30
C ASN A 117 13.32 -17.81 -27.22
N ASP A 118 14.64 -17.76 -27.29
CA ASP A 118 15.45 -17.11 -26.24
C ASP A 118 15.34 -15.58 -26.24
N GLU A 119 15.07 -14.96 -27.39
CA GLU A 119 14.80 -13.52 -27.48
C GLU A 119 13.47 -13.17 -26.78
N GLU A 120 12.41 -13.92 -27.04
CA GLU A 120 11.12 -13.75 -26.37
C GLU A 120 11.21 -14.01 -24.86
N LYS A 121 12.03 -14.99 -24.43
CA LYS A 121 12.27 -15.22 -23.00
C LYS A 121 12.97 -14.02 -22.35
N ASP A 122 13.95 -13.42 -23.02
CA ASP A 122 14.65 -12.22 -22.54
C ASP A 122 13.71 -11.00 -22.47
N ILE A 123 12.96 -10.73 -23.54
CA ILE A 123 11.96 -9.65 -23.58
C ILE A 123 10.95 -9.83 -22.44
N LYS A 124 10.42 -11.05 -22.27
CA LYS A 124 9.50 -11.36 -21.16
C LYS A 124 10.15 -11.10 -19.82
N ALA A 125 11.39 -11.56 -19.61
CA ALA A 125 12.11 -11.38 -18.35
C ALA A 125 12.36 -9.90 -18.03
N ARG A 126 12.64 -9.06 -19.03
CA ARG A 126 12.77 -7.60 -18.87
C ARG A 126 11.45 -6.97 -18.45
N TYR A 127 10.36 -7.23 -19.17
CA TYR A 127 9.03 -6.73 -18.79
C TYR A 127 8.54 -7.24 -17.44
N ASP A 128 8.88 -8.49 -17.09
CA ASP A 128 8.51 -9.09 -15.80
C ASP A 128 9.15 -8.36 -14.61
N LYS A 129 10.27 -7.65 -14.82
CA LYS A 129 10.88 -6.76 -13.80
C LYS A 129 10.09 -5.46 -13.59
N VAL A 130 9.29 -5.04 -14.58
CA VAL A 130 8.51 -3.78 -14.53
C VAL A 130 7.13 -3.98 -13.90
N LYS A 131 6.51 -5.15 -14.13
CA LYS A 131 5.13 -5.41 -13.70
C LYS A 131 4.99 -5.66 -12.19
N GLY A 132 3.83 -5.28 -11.64
CA GLY A 132 3.53 -5.32 -10.21
C GLY A 132 4.39 -4.34 -9.41
N SER A 133 4.53 -4.59 -8.10
CA SER A 133 5.31 -3.71 -7.20
C SER A 133 6.83 -3.84 -7.42
N ALA A 134 7.34 -3.18 -8.47
CA ALA A 134 8.76 -3.16 -8.81
C ALA A 134 9.55 -2.09 -8.05
N VAL A 135 8.93 -0.96 -7.72
CA VAL A 135 9.60 0.20 -7.11
C VAL A 135 9.82 0.04 -5.60
N ASN A 136 8.74 -0.20 -4.84
CA ASN A 136 8.80 -0.23 -3.38
C ASN A 136 9.87 -1.19 -2.83
N PRO A 137 10.07 -2.42 -3.39
CA PRO A 137 11.08 -3.32 -2.87
C PRO A 137 12.53 -2.89 -3.13
N VAL A 138 12.76 -1.93 -4.04
CA VAL A 138 14.07 -1.34 -4.32
C VAL A 138 14.36 -0.18 -3.36
N LEU A 139 13.34 0.63 -3.05
CA LEU A 139 13.51 1.83 -2.22
C LEU A 139 13.41 1.57 -0.71
N ARG A 140 12.65 0.56 -0.29
CA ARG A 140 12.43 0.23 1.13
C ARG A 140 13.60 -0.54 1.76
N GLU A 141 14.76 0.10 1.79
CA GLU A 141 15.99 -0.36 2.47
C GLU A 141 16.01 0.11 3.95
N GLY A 142 14.83 0.19 4.57
CA GLY A 142 14.60 0.68 5.92
C GLY A 142 13.26 0.20 6.47
N ASN A 143 13.09 0.28 7.78
CA ASN A 143 11.83 -0.07 8.44
C ASN A 143 10.85 1.11 8.43
N SER A 144 9.59 0.86 8.77
CA SER A 144 8.51 1.86 8.67
C SER A 144 8.28 2.57 10.00
N ASP A 145 8.24 3.91 10.00
CA ASP A 145 7.61 4.76 11.02
C ASP A 145 6.38 5.42 10.41
N ARG A 146 5.19 4.90 10.74
CA ARG A 146 3.90 5.40 10.23
C ARG A 146 3.06 5.96 11.37
N ARG A 147 2.63 7.21 11.25
CA ARG A 147 1.90 7.92 12.30
C ARG A 147 1.11 9.12 11.79
N ALA A 148 0.03 9.47 12.49
CA ALA A 148 -0.71 10.68 12.20
C ALA A 148 0.10 11.90 12.69
N PRO A 149 0.27 12.95 11.86
CA PRO A 149 0.75 14.24 12.37
C PRO A 149 -0.21 14.79 13.42
N LYS A 150 0.34 15.54 14.37
CA LYS A 150 -0.44 16.19 15.43
C LYS A 150 -1.52 17.12 14.86
N ALA A 151 -1.18 17.95 13.87
CA ALA A 151 -2.11 18.86 13.22
C ALA A 151 -3.31 18.13 12.57
N VAL A 152 -3.05 16.99 11.91
CA VAL A 152 -4.11 16.17 11.30
C VAL A 152 -5.01 15.55 12.38
N LYS A 153 -4.43 15.07 13.49
CA LYS A 153 -5.20 14.52 14.61
C LYS A 153 -6.06 15.59 15.29
N GLU A 154 -5.52 16.79 15.51
CA GLU A 154 -6.27 17.92 16.10
C GLU A 154 -7.42 18.37 15.20
N TYR A 155 -7.20 18.41 13.88
CA TYR A 155 -8.27 18.64 12.91
C TYR A 155 -9.37 17.59 13.01
N ALA A 156 -9.01 16.30 13.04
CA ALA A 156 -9.99 15.21 13.17
C ALA A 156 -10.77 15.28 14.50
N ARG A 157 -10.15 15.79 15.58
CA ARG A 157 -10.87 16.01 16.84
C ARG A 157 -11.88 17.14 16.77
N LYS A 158 -11.52 18.24 16.11
CA LYS A 158 -12.37 19.44 15.94
C LYS A 158 -13.49 19.22 14.93
N TYR A 159 -13.23 18.40 13.92
CA TYR A 159 -14.16 18.06 12.82
C TYR A 159 -14.29 16.54 12.68
N PRO A 160 -14.94 15.85 13.64
CA PRO A 160 -15.05 14.41 13.63
C PRO A 160 -15.81 13.92 12.40
N HIS A 161 -15.26 12.91 11.74
CA HIS A 161 -15.86 12.27 10.58
C HIS A 161 -16.96 11.28 11.02
N SER A 162 -17.76 10.81 10.06
CA SER A 162 -18.83 9.85 10.35
C SER A 162 -18.29 8.49 10.81
N MET A 163 -18.87 8.00 11.90
CA MET A 163 -18.67 6.66 12.45
C MET A 163 -20.04 5.98 12.57
N GLY A 164 -20.19 4.79 11.96
CA GLY A 164 -21.42 4.02 12.02
C GLY A 164 -21.66 3.46 13.42
N GLU A 165 -22.92 3.49 13.86
CA GLU A 165 -23.30 2.97 15.17
C GLU A 165 -23.05 1.45 15.26
N TRP A 166 -22.49 1.02 16.40
CA TRP A 166 -22.32 -0.39 16.72
C TRP A 166 -23.39 -0.87 17.69
N SER A 167 -24.19 -1.83 17.24
CA SER A 167 -25.15 -2.53 18.10
C SER A 167 -24.46 -3.67 18.85
N GLN A 168 -24.73 -3.79 20.15
CA GLN A 168 -24.36 -4.96 20.96
C GLN A 168 -24.94 -6.27 20.40
N ALA A 169 -26.07 -6.19 19.70
CA ALA A 169 -26.72 -7.33 19.05
C ALA A 169 -26.23 -7.57 17.61
N SER A 170 -25.22 -6.82 17.14
CA SER A 170 -24.64 -7.02 15.81
C SER A 170 -24.18 -8.46 15.66
N ARG A 171 -24.53 -9.04 14.52
CA ARG A 171 -24.20 -10.42 14.15
C ARG A 171 -22.89 -10.52 13.39
N SER A 172 -22.28 -9.39 13.05
CA SER A 172 -21.05 -9.35 12.26
C SER A 172 -19.88 -9.96 13.01
N HIS A 173 -19.07 -10.74 12.31
CA HIS A 173 -17.91 -11.43 12.87
C HIS A 173 -16.93 -11.77 11.75
N VAL A 174 -15.68 -12.00 12.14
CA VAL A 174 -14.67 -12.63 11.30
C VAL A 174 -14.82 -14.14 11.42
N SER A 175 -14.76 -14.83 10.29
CA SER A 175 -14.60 -16.28 10.23
C SER A 175 -13.25 -16.61 9.61
N HIS A 176 -12.47 -17.45 10.28
CA HIS A 176 -11.15 -17.92 9.83
C HIS A 176 -10.98 -19.42 10.07
N MET A 177 -10.00 -20.05 9.43
CA MET A 177 -9.71 -21.46 9.64
C MET A 177 -9.19 -21.70 11.07
N HIS A 178 -9.43 -22.89 11.59
CA HIS A 178 -8.97 -23.32 12.92
C HIS A 178 -7.91 -24.42 12.87
N LYS A 179 -7.62 -24.93 11.67
CA LYS A 179 -6.62 -25.95 11.36
C LYS A 179 -6.33 -25.93 9.86
N GLY A 180 -5.16 -26.39 9.46
CA GLY A 180 -4.77 -26.56 8.06
C GLY A 180 -4.58 -25.26 7.27
N ASP A 181 -4.44 -24.12 7.94
CA ASP A 181 -4.00 -22.86 7.34
C ASP A 181 -2.51 -22.61 7.61
N PHE A 182 -1.97 -21.49 7.12
CA PHE A 182 -0.53 -21.22 7.29
C PHE A 182 -0.13 -21.13 8.76
N TYR A 183 -0.97 -20.53 9.60
CA TYR A 183 -0.73 -20.44 11.04
C TYR A 183 -0.56 -21.82 11.70
N ASP A 184 -1.47 -22.76 11.43
CA ASP A 184 -1.48 -24.09 12.04
C ASP A 184 -0.28 -24.96 11.59
N GLY A 185 0.12 -24.81 10.33
CA GLY A 185 1.21 -25.59 9.74
C GLY A 185 2.61 -24.97 9.88
N GLU A 186 2.76 -23.76 10.42
CA GLU A 186 4.04 -23.04 10.38
C GLU A 186 5.16 -23.77 11.17
N LYS A 187 6.39 -23.70 10.65
CA LYS A 187 7.64 -24.05 11.34
C LYS A 187 8.67 -22.97 11.04
N SER A 188 9.50 -22.64 12.01
CA SER A 188 10.50 -21.58 11.89
C SER A 188 11.80 -21.94 12.60
N ILE A 189 12.92 -21.44 12.10
CA ILE A 189 14.25 -21.51 12.73
C ILE A 189 15.03 -20.21 12.51
N THR A 190 15.90 -19.88 13.47
CA THR A 190 17.00 -18.92 13.27
C THR A 190 18.26 -19.68 12.85
N LEU A 191 18.92 -19.25 11.77
CA LEU A 191 20.15 -19.89 11.28
C LEU A 191 21.36 -19.47 12.11
N ASP A 192 22.24 -20.43 12.41
CA ASP A 192 23.48 -20.22 13.17
C ASP A 192 24.69 -19.86 12.28
N ARG A 193 24.56 -20.03 10.96
CA ARG A 193 25.55 -19.65 9.94
C ARG A 193 24.86 -19.31 8.62
N ALA A 194 25.61 -18.87 7.63
CA ALA A 194 25.09 -18.71 6.27
C ALA A 194 24.84 -20.08 5.61
N HIS A 195 23.78 -20.18 4.80
CA HIS A 195 23.39 -21.39 4.08
C HIS A 195 23.02 -21.06 2.63
N ASN A 196 23.19 -22.00 1.72
CA ASN A 196 22.49 -21.97 0.43
C ASN A 196 21.50 -23.11 0.42
N VAL A 197 20.20 -22.82 0.28
CA VAL A 197 19.17 -23.86 0.37
C VAL A 197 18.41 -24.05 -0.95
N LYS A 198 17.75 -25.18 -1.06
CA LYS A 198 16.74 -25.45 -2.09
C LYS A 198 15.40 -25.81 -1.45
N MET A 199 14.33 -25.53 -2.18
CA MET A 199 12.98 -26.00 -1.90
C MET A 199 12.68 -27.18 -2.83
N GLU A 200 12.40 -28.35 -2.26
CA GLU A 200 12.09 -29.56 -3.03
C GLU A 200 10.88 -30.31 -2.48
N LEU A 201 10.21 -31.06 -3.36
CA LEU A 201 9.10 -31.93 -3.06
C LEU A 201 9.51 -33.37 -3.32
N THR A 202 9.55 -34.19 -2.28
CA THR A 202 9.70 -35.65 -2.41
C THR A 202 8.30 -36.26 -2.51
N THR A 203 7.94 -36.76 -3.68
CA THR A 203 6.61 -37.35 -3.94
C THR A 203 6.47 -38.72 -3.28
N LYS A 204 5.24 -39.22 -3.19
CA LYS A 204 4.96 -40.60 -2.70
C LYS A 204 5.64 -41.69 -3.54
N SER A 205 5.97 -41.43 -4.80
CA SER A 205 6.71 -42.37 -5.66
C SER A 205 8.22 -42.38 -5.39
N GLY A 206 8.72 -41.49 -4.53
CA GLY A 206 10.15 -41.33 -4.23
C GLY A 206 10.87 -40.39 -5.19
N GLN A 207 10.17 -39.78 -6.16
CA GLN A 207 10.74 -38.77 -7.04
C GLN A 207 10.93 -37.46 -6.29
N THR A 208 12.08 -36.80 -6.49
CA THR A 208 12.33 -35.46 -5.93
C THR A 208 12.21 -34.40 -7.01
N GLN A 209 11.32 -33.44 -6.81
CA GLN A 209 11.10 -32.30 -7.70
C GLN A 209 11.64 -31.03 -7.03
N VAL A 210 12.60 -30.35 -7.66
CA VAL A 210 13.11 -29.07 -7.14
C VAL A 210 12.17 -27.95 -7.58
N LEU A 211 11.50 -27.31 -6.63
CA LEU A 211 10.60 -26.18 -6.88
C LEU A 211 11.36 -24.86 -6.97
N LYS A 212 12.42 -24.71 -6.17
CA LYS A 212 13.35 -23.59 -6.25
C LYS A 212 14.75 -24.01 -5.86
N SER A 213 15.73 -23.68 -6.69
CA SER A 213 17.15 -23.89 -6.38
C SER A 213 17.80 -22.60 -5.87
N ASN A 214 18.89 -22.77 -5.13
CA ASN A 214 19.86 -21.74 -4.77
C ASN A 214 19.26 -20.47 -4.13
N ILE A 215 18.71 -20.63 -2.93
CA ILE A 215 18.25 -19.52 -2.09
C ILE A 215 19.37 -19.20 -1.09
N PRO A 216 20.09 -18.08 -1.26
CA PRO A 216 21.13 -17.68 -0.33
C PRO A 216 20.50 -17.14 0.96
N LEU A 217 20.99 -17.64 2.10
CA LEU A 217 20.57 -17.27 3.45
C LEU A 217 21.78 -16.79 4.26
N LEU A 218 21.58 -15.77 5.09
CA LEU A 218 22.60 -15.17 5.92
C LEU A 218 22.63 -15.81 7.33
N GLU A 219 23.77 -15.67 8.00
CA GLU A 219 23.85 -15.97 9.43
C GLU A 219 22.85 -15.12 10.22
N GLY A 220 22.15 -15.74 11.17
CA GLY A 220 21.16 -15.08 12.00
C GLY A 220 19.85 -14.75 11.29
N GLU A 221 19.69 -15.08 10.00
CA GLU A 221 18.41 -14.97 9.29
C GLU A 221 17.38 -15.96 9.88
N ILE A 222 16.13 -15.52 9.98
CA ILE A 222 15.01 -16.38 10.34
C ILE A 222 14.34 -16.83 9.05
N ILE A 223 14.08 -18.14 8.96
CA ILE A 223 13.32 -18.73 7.86
C ILE A 223 12.13 -19.51 8.38
N ASP A 224 11.05 -19.46 7.62
CA ASP A 224 9.79 -20.11 7.97
C ASP A 224 9.28 -20.94 6.81
N SER A 225 8.66 -22.08 7.12
CA SER A 225 8.00 -22.97 6.16
C SER A 225 6.58 -23.20 6.64
N MET A 226 5.60 -22.95 5.78
CA MET A 226 4.18 -23.04 6.10
C MET A 226 3.40 -23.49 4.87
N PHE A 227 2.25 -24.14 5.09
CA PHE A 227 1.35 -24.52 4.00
C PHE A 227 -0.10 -24.29 4.38
N MET A 228 -0.95 -24.05 3.38
CA MET A 228 -2.39 -24.03 3.52
C MET A 228 -2.96 -25.25 2.80
N SER A 229 -3.66 -26.10 3.56
CA SER A 229 -4.32 -27.28 3.02
C SER A 229 -5.53 -26.88 2.19
N LYS A 230 -5.52 -27.28 0.91
CA LYS A 230 -6.65 -27.05 0.00
C LYS A 230 -7.90 -27.74 0.52
N LYS A 231 -7.78 -28.98 0.98
CA LYS A 231 -8.92 -29.72 1.52
C LYS A 231 -9.55 -29.00 2.71
N ALA A 232 -8.73 -28.57 3.68
CA ALA A 232 -9.23 -27.84 4.84
C ALA A 232 -9.87 -26.49 4.44
N LEU A 233 -9.30 -25.80 3.44
CA LEU A 233 -9.84 -24.55 2.91
C LEU A 233 -11.22 -24.74 2.24
N LEU A 234 -11.38 -25.78 1.41
CA LEU A 234 -12.66 -26.05 0.75
C LEU A 234 -13.75 -26.47 1.77
N GLU A 235 -13.39 -27.31 2.74
CA GLU A 235 -14.29 -27.67 3.86
C GLU A 235 -14.69 -26.45 4.68
N PHE A 236 -13.73 -25.55 4.94
CA PHE A 236 -13.97 -24.27 5.62
C PHE A 236 -14.97 -23.41 4.82
N TYR A 237 -14.74 -23.19 3.53
CA TYR A 237 -15.63 -22.36 2.72
C TYR A 237 -17.04 -22.91 2.65
N GLU A 238 -17.23 -24.21 2.41
CA GLU A 238 -18.57 -24.79 2.36
C GLU A 238 -19.30 -24.59 3.69
N ARG A 239 -18.62 -24.81 4.82
CA ARG A 239 -19.18 -24.60 6.16
C ARG A 239 -19.56 -23.14 6.41
N GLU A 240 -18.67 -22.19 6.12
CA GLU A 240 -18.92 -20.77 6.40
C GLU A 240 -19.98 -20.16 5.47
N ILE A 241 -20.05 -20.61 4.22
CA ILE A 241 -21.10 -20.25 3.27
C ILE A 241 -22.45 -20.78 3.77
N GLU A 242 -22.49 -22.02 4.25
CA GLU A 242 -23.72 -22.61 4.79
C GLU A 242 -24.16 -21.95 6.10
N ASP A 243 -23.23 -21.69 7.03
CA ASP A 243 -23.55 -20.96 8.26
C ASP A 243 -24.07 -19.54 7.97
N ALA A 244 -23.48 -18.82 7.00
CA ALA A 244 -24.00 -17.53 6.57
C ALA A 244 -25.43 -17.64 6.01
N ARG A 245 -25.75 -18.71 5.27
CA ARG A 245 -27.09 -18.97 4.71
C ARG A 245 -28.11 -19.26 5.82
N GLU A 246 -27.80 -20.19 6.72
CA GLU A 246 -28.69 -20.59 7.81
C GLU A 246 -28.91 -19.46 8.82
N SER A 247 -27.85 -18.72 9.12
CA SER A 247 -27.93 -17.56 10.00
C SER A 247 -28.56 -16.35 9.28
N GLY A 248 -28.55 -16.26 7.95
CA GLY A 248 -29.04 -15.08 7.23
C GLY A 248 -28.17 -13.84 7.45
N VAL A 249 -26.86 -14.05 7.69
CA VAL A 249 -25.85 -12.99 7.71
C VAL A 249 -25.20 -12.94 6.34
N MET A 250 -24.96 -11.75 5.79
CA MET A 250 -24.34 -11.60 4.48
C MET A 250 -22.91 -12.17 4.48
N PHE A 251 -22.51 -12.84 3.41
CA PHE A 251 -21.16 -13.37 3.23
C PHE A 251 -20.25 -12.33 2.58
N SER A 252 -19.03 -12.19 3.07
CA SER A 252 -17.96 -11.45 2.38
C SER A 252 -16.63 -12.18 2.51
N LEU A 253 -15.75 -11.99 1.53
CA LEU A 253 -14.40 -12.53 1.48
C LEU A 253 -13.40 -11.37 1.48
N HIS A 254 -12.47 -11.42 2.45
CA HIS A 254 -11.45 -10.41 2.65
C HIS A 254 -10.06 -11.04 2.55
N VAL A 255 -9.41 -10.83 1.40
CA VAL A 255 -8.05 -11.32 1.11
C VAL A 255 -7.20 -10.19 0.53
N LYS A 256 -5.94 -10.48 0.21
CA LYS A 256 -4.98 -9.51 -0.33
C LYS A 256 -4.36 -9.97 -1.64
N ALA A 257 -5.19 -10.23 -2.66
CA ALA A 257 -4.76 -10.93 -3.87
C ALA A 257 -3.78 -10.16 -4.77
N THR A 258 -3.81 -8.82 -4.72
CA THR A 258 -2.89 -7.97 -5.48
C THR A 258 -1.44 -8.06 -4.99
N MET A 259 -1.25 -8.09 -3.66
CA MET A 259 0.07 -8.18 -3.04
C MET A 259 0.51 -9.65 -2.95
N MET A 260 -0.34 -10.55 -2.46
CA MET A 260 -0.06 -11.98 -2.36
C MET A 260 -0.34 -12.69 -3.69
N LYS A 261 0.41 -12.30 -4.73
CA LYS A 261 0.15 -12.61 -6.15
C LYS A 261 0.03 -14.09 -6.52
N VAL A 262 0.52 -15.01 -5.68
CA VAL A 262 0.45 -16.46 -5.92
C VAL A 262 -0.64 -17.08 -5.05
N SER A 263 -0.52 -16.96 -3.73
CA SER A 263 -1.40 -17.67 -2.80
C SER A 263 -2.84 -17.19 -2.81
N HIS A 264 -3.08 -15.87 -2.71
CA HIS A 264 -4.42 -15.34 -2.50
C HIS A 264 -5.35 -15.44 -3.73
N PRO A 265 -4.88 -15.33 -4.99
CA PRO A 265 -5.71 -15.67 -6.15
C PRO A 265 -6.24 -17.11 -6.12
N ILE A 266 -5.42 -18.09 -5.70
CA ILE A 266 -5.85 -19.49 -5.55
C ILE A 266 -6.92 -19.61 -4.45
N VAL A 267 -6.67 -18.99 -3.29
CA VAL A 267 -7.62 -18.94 -2.16
C VAL A 267 -8.96 -18.30 -2.57
N PHE A 268 -8.91 -17.25 -3.39
CA PHE A 268 -10.08 -16.54 -3.92
C PHE A 268 -10.86 -17.40 -4.92
N GLY A 269 -10.18 -17.99 -5.91
CA GLY A 269 -10.81 -18.84 -6.91
C GLY A 269 -11.46 -20.09 -6.31
N HIS A 270 -10.88 -20.66 -5.26
CA HIS A 270 -11.52 -21.74 -4.50
C HIS A 270 -12.85 -21.32 -3.85
N CYS A 271 -12.93 -20.11 -3.29
CA CYS A 271 -14.18 -19.61 -2.73
C CYS A 271 -15.27 -19.47 -3.81
N ILE A 272 -14.92 -18.94 -4.99
CA ILE A 272 -15.85 -18.78 -6.12
C ILE A 272 -16.37 -20.15 -6.58
N LYS A 273 -15.47 -21.11 -6.78
CA LYS A 273 -15.83 -22.48 -7.21
C LYS A 273 -16.77 -23.15 -6.20
N ILE A 274 -16.56 -22.95 -4.90
CA ILE A 274 -17.45 -23.49 -3.86
C ILE A 274 -18.80 -22.76 -3.86
N PHE A 275 -18.81 -21.43 -3.94
CA PHE A 275 -20.06 -20.66 -3.95
C PHE A 275 -20.95 -21.06 -5.13
N TYR A 276 -20.39 -21.12 -6.34
CA TYR A 276 -21.08 -21.48 -7.58
C TYR A 276 -20.95 -22.97 -7.97
N LYS A 277 -20.78 -23.87 -6.99
CA LYS A 277 -20.46 -25.28 -7.25
C LYS A 277 -21.43 -25.96 -8.23
N ASP A 278 -22.73 -25.74 -8.11
CA ASP A 278 -23.75 -26.34 -8.99
C ASP A 278 -23.51 -25.96 -10.47
N ALA A 279 -23.14 -24.70 -10.74
CA ALA A 279 -22.83 -24.22 -12.09
C ALA A 279 -21.49 -24.77 -12.60
N PHE A 280 -20.46 -24.85 -11.75
CA PHE A 280 -19.16 -25.42 -12.11
C PHE A 280 -19.21 -26.93 -12.35
N GLU A 281 -20.05 -27.66 -11.62
CA GLU A 281 -20.30 -29.09 -11.85
C GLU A 281 -21.00 -29.34 -13.19
N LYS A 282 -21.97 -28.48 -13.55
CA LYS A 282 -22.70 -28.60 -14.81
C LYS A 282 -21.89 -28.18 -16.04
N HIS A 283 -21.13 -27.09 -15.96
CA HIS A 283 -20.46 -26.44 -17.10
C HIS A 283 -18.93 -26.60 -17.11
N GLY A 284 -18.35 -27.38 -16.20
CA GLY A 284 -16.91 -27.43 -15.95
C GLY A 284 -16.03 -27.74 -17.17
N GLU A 285 -16.44 -28.69 -18.03
CA GLU A 285 -15.69 -29.00 -19.25
C GLU A 285 -15.70 -27.83 -20.24
N LEU A 286 -16.84 -27.15 -20.39
CA LEU A 286 -16.95 -25.95 -21.24
C LEU A 286 -16.11 -24.80 -20.68
N PHE A 287 -16.14 -24.58 -19.37
CA PHE A 287 -15.29 -23.58 -18.71
C PHE A 287 -13.81 -23.86 -18.92
N LYS A 288 -13.39 -25.13 -18.91
CA LYS A 288 -12.02 -25.52 -19.21
C LYS A 288 -11.65 -25.26 -20.67
N GLU A 289 -12.54 -25.58 -21.62
CA GLU A 289 -12.34 -25.31 -23.05
C GLU A 289 -12.19 -23.81 -23.34
N LEU A 290 -12.99 -22.97 -22.67
CA LEU A 290 -12.94 -21.51 -22.80
C LEU A 290 -11.76 -20.85 -22.07
N GLY A 291 -11.02 -21.62 -21.26
CA GLY A 291 -9.93 -21.10 -20.43
C GLY A 291 -10.42 -20.14 -19.33
N VAL A 292 -11.54 -20.46 -18.68
CA VAL A 292 -12.06 -19.71 -17.53
C VAL A 292 -11.11 -19.89 -16.34
N ASP A 293 -10.61 -18.77 -15.82
CA ASP A 293 -9.77 -18.72 -14.62
C ASP A 293 -10.36 -17.76 -13.58
N VAL A 294 -11.16 -18.33 -12.68
CA VAL A 294 -11.78 -17.59 -11.57
C VAL A 294 -10.81 -17.22 -10.45
N ASN A 295 -9.53 -17.58 -10.53
CA ASN A 295 -8.52 -16.95 -9.69
C ASN A 295 -8.41 -15.45 -10.00
N ASN A 296 -8.81 -15.04 -11.22
CA ASN A 296 -8.96 -13.65 -11.65
C ASN A 296 -10.37 -13.08 -11.43
N GLY A 297 -11.25 -13.82 -10.73
CA GLY A 297 -12.62 -13.42 -10.41
C GLY A 297 -13.68 -13.84 -11.42
N ILE A 298 -14.96 -13.69 -11.03
CA ILE A 298 -16.10 -14.11 -11.87
C ILE A 298 -16.22 -13.23 -13.13
N ALA A 299 -15.64 -12.02 -13.13
CA ALA A 299 -15.54 -11.19 -14.33
C ALA A 299 -14.83 -11.90 -15.49
N ASN A 300 -13.81 -12.71 -15.19
CA ASN A 300 -13.13 -13.51 -16.22
C ASN A 300 -14.08 -14.55 -16.84
N LEU A 301 -14.92 -15.20 -16.03
CA LEU A 301 -15.94 -16.12 -16.55
C LEU A 301 -16.91 -15.37 -17.47
N TYR A 302 -17.43 -14.21 -17.03
CA TYR A 302 -18.33 -13.40 -17.84
C TYR A 302 -17.72 -12.98 -19.18
N GLU A 303 -16.46 -12.55 -19.20
CA GLU A 303 -15.72 -12.24 -20.43
C GLU A 303 -15.61 -13.46 -21.36
N LYS A 304 -15.24 -14.63 -20.83
CA LYS A 304 -15.04 -15.84 -21.64
C LYS A 304 -16.32 -16.38 -22.26
N ILE A 305 -17.46 -16.23 -21.61
CA ILE A 305 -18.74 -16.73 -22.15
C ILE A 305 -19.36 -15.79 -23.20
N GLU A 306 -18.83 -14.58 -23.41
CA GLU A 306 -19.28 -13.69 -24.49
C GLU A 306 -19.02 -14.25 -25.89
N THR A 307 -18.07 -15.18 -26.02
CA THR A 307 -17.77 -15.85 -27.29
C THR A 307 -18.76 -16.98 -27.63
N LEU A 308 -19.67 -17.33 -26.71
CA LEU A 308 -20.67 -18.39 -26.91
C LEU A 308 -21.92 -17.89 -27.63
N SER A 309 -22.77 -18.82 -28.06
CA SER A 309 -24.12 -18.48 -28.50
C SER A 309 -24.96 -17.91 -27.35
N GLU A 310 -25.89 -17.01 -27.67
CA GLU A 310 -26.76 -16.37 -26.67
C GLU A 310 -27.49 -17.39 -25.79
N SER A 311 -28.00 -18.48 -26.37
CA SER A 311 -28.68 -19.53 -25.62
C SER A 311 -27.78 -20.22 -24.58
N GLN A 312 -26.52 -20.50 -24.91
CA GLN A 312 -25.59 -21.14 -23.98
C GLN A 312 -25.14 -20.16 -22.90
N ARG A 313 -24.88 -18.91 -23.29
CA ARG A 313 -24.53 -17.84 -22.36
C ARG A 313 -25.65 -17.62 -21.34
N ASP A 314 -26.89 -17.52 -21.79
CA ASP A 314 -28.05 -17.28 -20.92
C ASP A 314 -28.32 -18.46 -19.98
N GLU A 315 -28.09 -19.70 -20.44
CA GLU A 315 -28.13 -20.88 -19.57
C GLU A 315 -27.11 -20.79 -18.44
N ILE A 316 -25.84 -20.46 -18.76
CA ILE A 316 -24.78 -20.30 -17.75
C ILE A 316 -25.13 -19.18 -16.77
N ILE A 317 -25.59 -18.02 -17.25
CA ILE A 317 -25.99 -16.89 -16.39
C ILE A 317 -27.16 -17.30 -15.48
N SER A 318 -28.15 -18.01 -16.00
CA SER A 318 -29.28 -18.51 -15.23
C SER A 318 -28.82 -19.49 -14.14
N ASP A 319 -27.90 -20.40 -14.44
CA ASP A 319 -27.38 -21.37 -13.46
C ASP A 319 -26.53 -20.69 -12.37
N LEU A 320 -25.76 -19.65 -12.72
CA LEU A 320 -25.06 -18.81 -11.74
C LEU A 320 -26.05 -18.07 -10.83
N HIS A 321 -27.13 -17.52 -11.39
CA HIS A 321 -28.20 -16.89 -10.61
C HIS A 321 -28.91 -17.90 -9.69
N ALA A 322 -29.18 -19.11 -10.18
CA ALA A 322 -29.80 -20.17 -9.37
C ALA A 322 -28.96 -20.56 -8.15
N CYS A 323 -27.63 -20.43 -8.22
CA CYS A 323 -26.77 -20.62 -7.06
C CYS A 323 -27.10 -19.62 -5.93
N HIS A 324 -27.42 -18.37 -6.25
CA HIS A 324 -27.77 -17.35 -5.25
C HIS A 324 -29.06 -17.66 -4.48
N GLU A 325 -29.97 -18.48 -5.02
CA GLU A 325 -31.19 -18.90 -4.31
C GLU A 325 -30.88 -19.87 -3.16
N LYS A 326 -29.79 -20.64 -3.28
CA LYS A 326 -29.37 -21.67 -2.33
C LYS A 326 -28.13 -21.28 -1.53
N ARG A 327 -27.57 -20.09 -1.76
CA ARG A 327 -26.37 -19.56 -1.11
C ARG A 327 -26.70 -18.28 -0.34
N PRO A 328 -25.87 -17.85 0.63
CA PRO A 328 -26.12 -16.60 1.34
C PRO A 328 -26.05 -15.40 0.39
N GLU A 329 -26.68 -14.29 0.81
CA GLU A 329 -26.43 -13.01 0.18
C GLU A 329 -24.93 -12.68 0.21
N LEU A 330 -24.42 -12.11 -0.88
CA LEU A 330 -23.02 -11.76 -1.05
C LEU A 330 -22.83 -10.25 -0.97
N ALA A 331 -21.76 -9.81 -0.32
CA ALA A 331 -21.40 -8.40 -0.27
C ALA A 331 -21.15 -7.84 -1.68
N MET A 332 -21.48 -6.56 -1.85
CA MET A 332 -21.38 -5.84 -3.12
C MET A 332 -20.28 -4.79 -3.06
N VAL A 333 -19.54 -4.68 -4.17
CA VAL A 333 -18.61 -3.57 -4.44
C VAL A 333 -19.40 -2.39 -5.03
N ASP A 334 -20.31 -2.69 -5.96
CA ASP A 334 -21.26 -1.74 -6.54
C ASP A 334 -22.59 -2.45 -6.83
N SER A 335 -23.58 -2.24 -5.96
CA SER A 335 -24.88 -2.89 -6.07
C SER A 335 -25.68 -2.41 -7.29
N ALA A 336 -25.51 -1.16 -7.71
CA ALA A 336 -26.23 -0.59 -8.86
C ALA A 336 -25.76 -1.20 -10.19
N ARG A 337 -24.52 -1.68 -10.23
CA ARG A 337 -23.91 -2.32 -11.40
C ARG A 337 -23.82 -3.86 -11.28
N GLY A 338 -24.31 -4.44 -10.19
CA GLY A 338 -24.21 -5.88 -9.95
C GLY A 338 -22.77 -6.38 -9.70
N ILE A 339 -21.84 -5.51 -9.30
CA ILE A 339 -20.45 -5.87 -9.04
C ILE A 339 -20.36 -6.42 -7.61
N THR A 340 -20.18 -7.74 -7.51
CA THR A 340 -20.10 -8.47 -6.24
C THR A 340 -18.67 -8.50 -5.67
N ASN A 341 -18.51 -8.96 -4.44
CA ASN A 341 -17.22 -9.27 -3.81
C ASN A 341 -16.36 -10.25 -4.64
N PHE A 342 -16.98 -11.08 -5.48
CA PHE A 342 -16.28 -12.07 -6.32
C PHE A 342 -15.94 -11.56 -7.72
N HIS A 343 -16.31 -10.32 -8.07
CA HIS A 343 -16.11 -9.78 -9.41
C HIS A 343 -14.64 -9.75 -9.81
N SER A 344 -13.79 -9.12 -9.00
CA SER A 344 -12.34 -9.14 -9.14
C SER A 344 -11.64 -9.35 -7.79
N PRO A 345 -10.56 -10.13 -7.74
CA PRO A 345 -9.79 -10.38 -6.51
C PRO A 345 -9.09 -9.13 -5.95
N SER A 346 -9.04 -8.04 -6.72
CA SER A 346 -8.46 -6.77 -6.31
C SER A 346 -9.47 -5.76 -5.73
N ASP A 347 -10.77 -6.03 -5.82
CA ASP A 347 -11.79 -5.04 -5.45
C ASP A 347 -11.96 -4.92 -3.93
N VAL A 348 -11.91 -6.04 -3.21
CA VAL A 348 -12.07 -6.11 -1.76
C VAL A 348 -10.75 -6.56 -1.12
N ILE A 349 -9.91 -5.59 -0.77
CA ILE A 349 -8.59 -5.83 -0.18
C ILE A 349 -8.72 -5.72 1.34
N VAL A 350 -8.31 -6.76 2.07
CA VAL A 350 -8.53 -6.94 3.51
C VAL A 350 -8.13 -5.74 4.39
N ASP A 351 -6.99 -5.13 4.14
CA ASP A 351 -6.46 -3.99 4.90
C ASP A 351 -7.31 -2.74 4.79
N ALA A 352 -7.92 -2.47 3.63
CA ALA A 352 -8.84 -1.35 3.45
C ALA A 352 -10.31 -1.71 3.76
N SER A 353 -10.73 -2.91 3.37
CA SER A 353 -12.12 -3.36 3.46
C SER A 353 -12.56 -3.68 4.90
N MET A 354 -11.68 -4.26 5.72
CA MET A 354 -12.00 -4.55 7.12
C MET A 354 -12.20 -3.27 7.95
N PRO A 355 -11.31 -2.25 7.90
CA PRO A 355 -11.56 -0.97 8.56
C PRO A 355 -12.79 -0.25 8.03
N ALA A 356 -13.05 -0.28 6.72
CA ALA A 356 -14.26 0.32 6.14
C ALA A 356 -15.54 -0.33 6.70
N MET A 357 -15.57 -1.67 6.76
CA MET A 357 -16.67 -2.43 7.35
C MET A 357 -16.84 -2.11 8.84
N ILE A 358 -15.73 -2.07 9.60
CA ILE A 358 -15.75 -1.76 11.04
C ILE A 358 -16.23 -0.32 11.29
N ARG A 359 -15.74 0.65 10.52
CA ARG A 359 -16.18 2.05 10.57
C ARG A 359 -17.67 2.20 10.25
N ALA A 360 -18.20 1.39 9.34
CA ALA A 360 -19.63 1.41 8.96
C ALA A 360 -20.56 0.73 9.99
N GLY A 361 -20.10 0.49 11.22
CA GLY A 361 -20.90 -0.18 12.26
C GLY A 361 -20.91 -1.71 12.11
N GLY A 362 -19.87 -2.27 11.50
CA GLY A 362 -19.77 -3.70 11.25
C GLY A 362 -20.56 -4.15 10.02
N LYS A 363 -20.72 -3.31 8.99
CA LYS A 363 -21.66 -3.54 7.89
C LYS A 363 -21.03 -3.37 6.52
N MET A 364 -21.58 -4.06 5.53
CA MET A 364 -21.25 -3.91 4.11
C MET A 364 -22.54 -3.80 3.28
N TYR A 365 -22.42 -3.33 2.04
CA TYR A 365 -23.56 -3.19 1.13
C TYR A 365 -23.97 -4.54 0.56
N GLY A 366 -25.28 -4.83 0.60
CA GLY A 366 -25.90 -6.00 -0.04
C GLY A 366 -26.44 -5.71 -1.44
N GLY A 367 -27.09 -6.71 -2.05
CA GLY A 367 -27.64 -6.61 -3.40
C GLY A 367 -28.76 -5.57 -3.54
N ASP A 368 -29.44 -5.25 -2.43
CA ASP A 368 -30.46 -4.21 -2.34
C ASP A 368 -29.89 -2.79 -2.13
N GLY A 369 -28.55 -2.64 -2.12
CA GLY A 369 -27.87 -1.37 -1.90
C GLY A 369 -27.92 -0.87 -0.46
N ARG A 370 -28.26 -1.72 0.53
CA ARG A 370 -28.33 -1.36 1.95
C ARG A 370 -27.22 -2.00 2.77
N LEU A 371 -26.84 -1.33 3.86
CA LEU A 371 -25.85 -1.83 4.81
C LEU A 371 -26.42 -2.96 5.67
N LYS A 372 -25.73 -4.10 5.73
CA LYS A 372 -26.14 -5.31 6.45
C LYS A 372 -24.98 -5.86 7.29
N ASP A 373 -25.32 -6.55 8.37
CA ASP A 373 -24.35 -7.32 9.16
C ASP A 373 -23.72 -8.41 8.28
N VAL A 374 -22.44 -8.69 8.50
CA VAL A 374 -21.63 -9.49 7.58
C VAL A 374 -20.73 -10.49 8.31
N LYS A 375 -20.61 -11.70 7.74
CA LYS A 375 -19.56 -12.67 8.05
C LYS A 375 -18.37 -12.33 7.18
N ALA A 376 -17.37 -11.69 7.77
CA ALA A 376 -16.12 -11.35 7.11
C ALA A 376 -15.18 -12.56 7.09
N VAL A 377 -15.22 -13.31 5.99
CA VAL A 377 -14.40 -14.51 5.82
C VAL A 377 -12.97 -14.11 5.49
N MET A 378 -12.05 -14.53 6.35
CA MET A 378 -10.61 -14.36 6.24
C MET A 378 -9.98 -15.73 6.52
N PRO A 379 -9.77 -16.58 5.49
CA PRO A 379 -9.41 -17.97 5.72
C PRO A 379 -8.16 -18.15 6.57
N GLU A 380 -7.13 -17.35 6.29
CA GLU A 380 -5.86 -17.36 7.02
C GLU A 380 -6.00 -16.72 8.40
N SER A 381 -5.82 -17.53 9.44
CA SER A 381 -6.04 -17.10 10.82
C SER A 381 -4.94 -16.21 11.39
N THR A 382 -3.71 -16.26 10.85
CA THR A 382 -2.53 -15.56 11.40
C THR A 382 -2.86 -14.13 11.82
N PHE A 383 -3.52 -13.36 10.95
CA PHE A 383 -3.84 -11.95 11.20
C PHE A 383 -5.34 -11.65 11.28
N ALA A 384 -6.22 -12.64 11.07
CA ALA A 384 -7.68 -12.45 11.13
C ALA A 384 -8.18 -12.13 12.54
N ARG A 385 -7.50 -12.68 13.56
CA ARG A 385 -7.92 -12.63 14.97
C ARG A 385 -7.96 -11.21 15.54
N ILE A 386 -7.10 -10.31 15.08
CA ILE A 386 -7.07 -8.91 15.55
C ILE A 386 -8.36 -8.17 15.18
N TYR A 387 -8.93 -8.45 14.02
CA TYR A 387 -10.17 -7.83 13.56
C TYR A 387 -11.36 -8.35 14.35
N GLN A 388 -11.38 -9.65 14.68
CA GLN A 388 -12.41 -10.19 15.57
C GLN A 388 -12.38 -9.52 16.94
N GLU A 389 -11.19 -9.28 17.49
CA GLU A 389 -11.03 -8.60 18.78
C GLU A 389 -11.55 -7.16 18.74
N MET A 390 -11.27 -6.43 17.65
CA MET A 390 -11.81 -5.09 17.39
C MET A 390 -13.35 -5.10 17.27
N ILE A 391 -13.91 -6.03 16.48
CA ILE A 391 -15.36 -6.19 16.34
C ILE A 391 -16.02 -6.43 17.69
N ASN A 392 -15.48 -7.36 18.49
CA ASN A 392 -15.98 -7.65 19.84
C ASN A 392 -15.91 -6.41 20.74
N PHE A 393 -14.82 -5.64 20.65
CA PHE A 393 -14.66 -4.39 21.38
C PHE A 393 -15.74 -3.37 21.01
N CYS A 394 -15.95 -3.12 19.72
CA CYS A 394 -16.95 -2.17 19.23
C CYS A 394 -18.38 -2.60 19.57
N LYS A 395 -18.70 -3.90 19.49
CA LYS A 395 -20.01 -4.40 19.94
C LYS A 395 -20.28 -4.02 21.39
N TRP A 396 -19.30 -4.19 22.28
CA TRP A 396 -19.48 -3.93 23.71
C TRP A 396 -19.44 -2.44 24.06
N HIS A 397 -18.53 -1.68 23.46
CA HIS A 397 -18.25 -0.28 23.83
C HIS A 397 -18.88 0.76 22.90
N GLY A 398 -19.51 0.34 21.80
CA GLY A 398 -19.96 1.24 20.74
C GLY A 398 -18.84 1.60 19.76
N ALA A 399 -19.14 2.51 18.83
CA ALA A 399 -18.16 3.03 17.89
C ALA A 399 -17.10 3.90 18.61
N PHE A 400 -15.89 3.98 18.03
CA PHE A 400 -14.90 4.96 18.48
C PHE A 400 -15.37 6.39 18.23
N ASP A 401 -14.91 7.30 19.07
CA ASP A 401 -15.14 8.73 18.95
C ASP A 401 -13.85 9.45 18.52
N PRO A 402 -13.75 9.91 17.25
CA PRO A 402 -12.60 10.66 16.75
C PRO A 402 -12.27 11.93 17.54
N ALA A 403 -13.26 12.52 18.24
CA ALA A 403 -13.08 13.73 19.04
C ALA A 403 -12.22 13.49 20.30
N THR A 404 -12.25 12.27 20.84
CA THR A 404 -11.65 11.94 22.14
C THR A 404 -10.63 10.81 22.09
N MET A 405 -10.67 9.95 21.07
CA MET A 405 -9.79 8.78 21.01
C MET A 405 -8.30 9.16 20.88
N GLY A 406 -7.46 8.30 21.46
CA GLY A 406 -6.01 8.36 21.31
C GLY A 406 -5.55 8.04 19.89
N THR A 407 -4.25 7.83 19.72
CA THR A 407 -3.64 7.42 18.45
C THR A 407 -2.80 6.16 18.58
N VAL A 408 -2.72 5.40 17.48
CA VAL A 408 -1.90 4.18 17.39
C VAL A 408 -0.90 4.28 16.24
N PRO A 409 0.28 4.88 16.48
CA PRO A 409 1.41 4.80 15.57
C PRO A 409 1.88 3.36 15.33
N ASN A 410 2.59 3.13 14.24
CA ASN A 410 3.20 1.85 13.93
C ASN A 410 4.69 1.96 13.60
N VAL A 411 5.48 1.08 14.21
CA VAL A 411 6.86 0.78 13.82
C VAL A 411 6.88 -0.62 13.18
N GLY A 412 7.05 -0.66 11.86
CA GLY A 412 6.86 -1.86 11.06
C GLY A 412 8.15 -2.44 10.49
N LEU A 413 8.39 -3.73 10.73
CA LEU A 413 9.48 -4.48 10.12
C LEU A 413 9.18 -4.71 8.63
N MET A 414 9.99 -4.16 7.73
CA MET A 414 9.75 -4.31 6.28
C MET A 414 11.01 -4.29 5.41
N ALA A 415 12.16 -3.87 5.95
CA ALA A 415 13.38 -3.71 5.16
C ALA A 415 13.76 -5.03 4.46
N GLN A 416 14.29 -4.93 3.24
CA GLN A 416 14.80 -6.07 2.46
C GLN A 416 13.74 -7.17 2.21
N LYS A 417 12.48 -6.77 1.98
CA LYS A 417 11.34 -7.67 1.71
C LYS A 417 11.10 -8.67 2.85
N ALA A 418 11.12 -8.19 4.09
CA ALA A 418 10.89 -9.02 5.28
C ALA A 418 9.57 -9.80 5.20
N GLU A 419 9.62 -11.06 5.66
CA GLU A 419 8.48 -11.95 5.90
C GLU A 419 7.72 -12.31 4.61
N GLU A 420 6.38 -12.22 4.59
CA GLU A 420 5.54 -12.66 3.47
C GLU A 420 5.75 -11.83 2.18
N TYR A 421 6.19 -10.57 2.30
CA TYR A 421 6.42 -9.71 1.12
C TYR A 421 7.61 -10.18 0.29
N GLY A 422 8.51 -10.96 0.88
CA GLY A 422 9.64 -11.61 0.19
C GLY A 422 9.31 -12.99 -0.35
N SER A 423 8.10 -13.53 -0.14
CA SER A 423 7.82 -14.96 -0.35
C SER A 423 7.33 -15.32 -1.76
N HIS A 424 7.03 -14.35 -2.62
CA HIS A 424 6.31 -14.61 -3.89
C HIS A 424 7.03 -15.64 -4.78
N ASP A 425 8.35 -15.54 -4.86
CA ASP A 425 9.19 -16.43 -5.66
C ASP A 425 9.49 -17.76 -4.95
N LYS A 426 8.93 -17.96 -3.76
CA LYS A 426 9.04 -19.10 -2.84
C LYS A 426 7.66 -19.60 -2.40
N THR A 427 6.64 -19.35 -3.21
CA THR A 427 5.26 -19.81 -2.97
C THR A 427 4.83 -20.68 -4.14
N PHE A 428 4.35 -21.89 -3.85
CA PHE A 428 4.03 -22.90 -4.86
C PHE A 428 2.68 -23.55 -4.57
N GLU A 429 1.86 -23.74 -5.59
CA GLU A 429 0.78 -24.73 -5.55
C GLU A 429 1.40 -26.12 -5.75
N ILE A 430 1.13 -27.02 -4.82
CA ILE A 430 1.78 -28.34 -4.79
C ILE A 430 1.22 -29.22 -5.92
N PRO A 431 2.08 -29.75 -6.82
CA PRO A 431 1.61 -30.49 -8.00
C PRO A 431 1.12 -31.90 -7.68
N GLU A 432 1.65 -32.51 -6.61
CA GLU A 432 1.41 -33.90 -6.21
C GLU A 432 1.66 -34.06 -4.70
N ASP A 433 0.98 -34.99 -4.06
CA ASP A 433 1.21 -35.35 -2.65
C ASP A 433 2.68 -35.71 -2.36
N GLY A 434 3.18 -35.27 -1.22
CA GLY A 434 4.53 -35.59 -0.80
C GLY A 434 5.00 -34.86 0.43
N VAL A 435 6.34 -34.76 0.54
CA VAL A 435 7.03 -34.06 1.62
C VAL A 435 7.81 -32.89 1.02
N ALA A 436 7.40 -31.68 1.37
CA ALA A 436 8.06 -30.45 0.96
C ALA A 436 9.18 -30.09 1.95
N ASN A 437 10.41 -30.07 1.47
CA ASN A 437 11.63 -29.88 2.28
C ASN A 437 12.37 -28.61 1.86
N ILE A 438 12.90 -27.89 2.86
CA ILE A 438 13.96 -26.90 2.69
C ILE A 438 15.26 -27.58 3.06
N VAL A 439 16.15 -27.73 2.09
CA VAL A 439 17.37 -28.55 2.21
C VAL A 439 18.59 -27.69 1.97
N ASP A 440 19.58 -27.77 2.86
CA ASP A 440 20.89 -27.18 2.68
C ASP A 440 21.63 -27.86 1.51
N LEU A 441 22.12 -27.07 0.57
CA LEU A 441 22.75 -27.57 -0.67
C LEU A 441 24.12 -28.19 -0.43
N ASP A 442 24.86 -27.72 0.58
CA ASP A 442 26.24 -28.14 0.82
C ASP A 442 26.31 -29.43 1.64
N THR A 443 25.39 -29.61 2.57
CA THR A 443 25.35 -30.73 3.53
C THR A 443 24.27 -31.77 3.21
N GLY A 444 23.22 -31.39 2.48
CA GLY A 444 22.03 -32.22 2.29
C GLY A 444 21.12 -32.29 3.52
N GLU A 445 21.36 -31.47 4.55
CA GLU A 445 20.54 -31.41 5.76
C GLU A 445 19.15 -30.83 5.45
N VAL A 446 18.10 -31.53 5.90
CA VAL A 446 16.73 -31.00 5.84
C VAL A 446 16.52 -30.06 7.03
N LEU A 447 16.43 -28.76 6.76
CA LEU A 447 16.26 -27.73 7.79
C LEU A 447 14.80 -27.64 8.26
N LEU A 448 13.86 -27.64 7.31
CA LEU A 448 12.42 -27.56 7.57
C LEU A 448 11.68 -28.51 6.63
N THR A 449 10.63 -29.17 7.12
CA THR A 449 9.86 -30.18 6.38
C THR A 449 8.36 -30.01 6.60
N GLN A 450 7.56 -30.23 5.57
CA GLN A 450 6.09 -30.18 5.60
C GLN A 450 5.48 -31.36 4.83
N ASN A 451 4.45 -31.99 5.39
CA ASN A 451 3.64 -32.96 4.66
C ASN A 451 2.56 -32.19 3.90
N VAL A 452 2.50 -32.37 2.59
CA VAL A 452 1.61 -31.60 1.70
C VAL A 452 0.85 -32.52 0.76
N GLU A 453 -0.35 -32.09 0.37
CA GLU A 453 -1.21 -32.76 -0.60
C GLU A 453 -1.30 -31.95 -1.90
N GLN A 454 -1.74 -32.59 -2.99
CA GLN A 454 -1.94 -31.93 -4.27
C GLN A 454 -2.89 -30.73 -4.15
N GLY A 455 -2.44 -29.58 -4.65
CA GLY A 455 -3.17 -28.31 -4.65
C GLY A 455 -3.04 -27.51 -3.36
N ASP A 456 -2.33 -28.03 -2.34
CA ASP A 456 -1.95 -27.22 -1.18
C ASP A 456 -1.05 -26.06 -1.62
N ILE A 457 -1.09 -24.96 -0.86
CA ILE A 457 -0.21 -23.81 -1.13
C ILE A 457 0.93 -23.88 -0.12
N TRP A 458 2.16 -24.13 -0.59
CA TRP A 458 3.36 -24.13 0.25
C TRP A 458 4.16 -22.84 0.07
N ARG A 459 4.68 -22.29 1.17
CA ARG A 459 5.38 -21.01 1.20
C ARG A 459 6.58 -21.05 2.14
N MET A 460 7.67 -20.43 1.70
CA MET A 460 8.81 -20.08 2.54
C MET A 460 8.95 -18.55 2.68
N CYS A 461 9.13 -18.08 3.92
CA CYS A 461 9.41 -16.68 4.27
C CYS A 461 10.83 -16.49 4.82
N GLN A 462 11.31 -15.26 4.79
CA GLN A 462 12.66 -14.88 5.24
C GLN A 462 12.64 -13.53 5.94
N VAL A 463 13.40 -13.39 7.03
CA VAL A 463 13.69 -12.08 7.62
C VAL A 463 15.11 -12.02 8.17
N LYS A 464 15.87 -11.02 7.74
CA LYS A 464 17.30 -10.88 8.02
C LYS A 464 17.54 -10.21 9.37
N ASP A 465 18.68 -10.53 9.97
CA ASP A 465 19.06 -10.03 11.30
C ASP A 465 19.17 -8.50 11.37
N ALA A 466 19.83 -7.90 10.37
CA ALA A 466 20.06 -6.46 10.34
C ALA A 466 18.75 -5.63 10.29
N PRO A 467 17.75 -5.97 9.44
CA PRO A 467 16.40 -5.42 9.53
C PRO A 467 15.76 -5.52 10.91
N ILE A 468 15.90 -6.65 11.62
CA ILE A 468 15.31 -6.85 12.96
C ILE A 468 15.97 -5.92 13.99
N ARG A 469 17.30 -5.80 13.95
CA ARG A 469 18.05 -4.88 14.84
C ARG A 469 17.63 -3.44 14.62
N ASP A 470 17.54 -3.01 13.36
CA ASP A 470 17.09 -1.66 13.02
C ASP A 470 15.65 -1.41 13.47
N TRP A 471 14.77 -2.40 13.31
CA TRP A 471 13.38 -2.31 13.76
C TRP A 471 13.25 -2.15 15.28
N VAL A 472 14.06 -2.88 16.06
CA VAL A 472 14.13 -2.72 17.53
C VAL A 472 14.68 -1.34 17.90
N ARG A 473 15.76 -0.89 17.25
CA ARG A 473 16.33 0.46 17.44
C ARG A 473 15.27 1.53 17.20
N LEU A 474 14.57 1.47 16.07
CA LEU A 474 13.52 2.41 15.71
C LEU A 474 12.37 2.42 16.73
N ALA A 475 11.96 1.25 17.22
CA ALA A 475 10.93 1.15 18.26
C ALA A 475 11.34 1.86 19.56
N VAL A 476 12.59 1.68 20.00
CA VAL A 476 13.12 2.36 21.20
C VAL A 476 13.21 3.87 20.98
N GLU A 477 13.70 4.31 19.83
CA GLU A 477 13.76 5.74 19.48
C GLU A 477 12.37 6.38 19.47
N ARG A 478 11.38 5.75 18.84
CA ARG A 478 10.01 6.28 18.83
C ARG A 478 9.37 6.28 20.21
N CYS A 479 9.62 5.26 21.03
CA CYS A 479 9.16 5.22 22.42
C CYS A 479 9.76 6.39 23.23
N ARG A 480 11.06 6.65 23.07
CA ARG A 480 11.78 7.74 23.73
C ARG A 480 11.30 9.12 23.27
N ASP A 481 11.19 9.33 21.97
CA ASP A 481 10.81 10.62 21.37
C ASP A 481 9.38 11.01 21.71
N SER A 482 8.48 10.04 21.84
CA SER A 482 7.05 10.29 22.07
C SER A 482 6.61 10.15 23.52
N GLY A 483 7.37 9.43 24.36
CA GLY A 483 6.93 9.03 25.70
C GLY A 483 5.77 8.05 25.72
N MET A 484 5.38 7.48 24.57
CA MET A 484 4.26 6.55 24.47
C MET A 484 4.67 5.13 24.89
N PRO A 485 3.79 4.37 25.57
CA PRO A 485 3.96 2.94 25.75
C PRO A 485 4.03 2.23 24.40
N THR A 486 4.98 1.31 24.29
CA THR A 486 5.34 0.63 23.04
C THR A 486 5.13 -0.86 23.20
N VAL A 487 4.35 -1.47 22.32
CA VAL A 487 4.01 -2.89 22.41
C VAL A 487 4.50 -3.60 21.15
N PHE A 488 5.33 -4.63 21.31
CA PHE A 488 5.66 -5.60 20.27
C PHE A 488 4.54 -6.63 20.15
N TRP A 489 3.93 -6.75 18.97
CA TRP A 489 2.81 -7.64 18.70
C TRP A 489 3.35 -8.95 18.13
N LEU A 490 3.73 -9.85 19.04
CA LEU A 490 4.37 -11.11 18.71
C LEU A 490 3.67 -12.23 19.48
N ASP A 491 2.98 -13.09 18.76
CA ASP A 491 2.32 -14.28 19.24
C ASP A 491 3.36 -15.35 19.61
N PRO A 492 3.51 -15.69 20.91
CA PRO A 492 4.48 -16.70 21.33
C PRO A 492 4.15 -18.11 20.81
N TYR A 493 2.92 -18.35 20.33
CA TYR A 493 2.50 -19.64 19.77
C TYR A 493 2.78 -19.78 18.28
N ARG A 494 3.08 -18.68 17.58
CA ARG A 494 3.51 -18.70 16.18
C ARG A 494 5.04 -18.91 16.14
N PRO A 495 5.57 -19.97 15.51
CA PRO A 495 7.00 -20.26 15.48
C PRO A 495 7.86 -19.08 15.00
N HIS A 496 7.46 -18.41 13.92
CA HIS A 496 8.15 -17.25 13.40
C HIS A 496 8.26 -16.11 14.44
N GLU A 497 7.13 -15.74 15.03
CA GLU A 497 7.08 -14.66 16.02
C GLU A 497 7.80 -15.06 17.31
N ASN A 498 7.88 -16.35 17.63
CA ASN A 498 8.71 -16.86 18.73
C ASN A 498 10.21 -16.61 18.50
N GLU A 499 10.72 -16.85 17.28
CA GLU A 499 12.10 -16.50 16.90
C GLU A 499 12.32 -14.98 16.98
N LEU A 500 11.38 -14.17 16.50
CA LEU A 500 11.44 -12.71 16.65
C LEU A 500 11.46 -12.27 18.11
N ILE A 501 10.67 -12.89 19.00
CA ILE A 501 10.69 -12.58 20.45
C ILE A 501 12.09 -12.78 21.04
N LYS A 502 12.82 -13.82 20.63
CA LYS A 502 14.20 -14.06 21.08
C LYS A 502 15.13 -12.93 20.65
N LYS A 503 15.04 -12.51 19.38
CA LYS A 503 15.82 -11.38 18.82
C LYS A 503 15.49 -10.07 19.53
N VAL A 504 14.21 -9.72 19.66
CA VAL A 504 13.74 -8.50 20.35
C VAL A 504 14.26 -8.44 21.78
N LYS A 505 14.09 -9.51 22.57
CA LYS A 505 14.60 -9.57 23.95
C LYS A 505 16.12 -9.42 24.04
N THR A 506 16.84 -9.84 23.01
CA THR A 506 18.29 -9.69 22.95
C THR A 506 18.66 -8.25 22.63
N TYR A 507 18.10 -7.67 21.56
CA TYR A 507 18.50 -6.34 21.08
C TYR A 507 17.96 -5.18 21.90
N LEU A 508 16.87 -5.36 22.65
CA LEU A 508 16.45 -4.35 23.63
C LEU A 508 17.53 -4.08 24.69
N LYS A 509 18.46 -5.02 24.93
CA LYS A 509 19.60 -4.83 25.86
C LYS A 509 20.71 -3.97 25.27
N ASP A 510 20.73 -3.78 23.96
CA ASP A 510 21.72 -2.96 23.26
C ASP A 510 21.34 -1.46 23.28
N HIS A 511 20.19 -1.13 23.88
CA HIS A 511 19.67 0.24 23.96
C HIS A 511 19.40 0.66 25.41
N ASP A 512 19.52 1.95 25.68
CA ASP A 512 19.00 2.53 26.91
C ASP A 512 17.47 2.47 26.88
N THR A 513 16.89 1.69 27.78
CA THR A 513 15.44 1.53 27.98
C THR A 513 14.96 2.09 29.31
N ASP A 514 15.82 2.79 30.06
CA ASP A 514 15.47 3.35 31.37
C ASP A 514 14.33 4.37 31.22
N GLY A 515 13.26 4.18 32.00
CA GLY A 515 12.07 5.03 31.96
C GLY A 515 11.15 4.81 30.76
N LEU A 516 11.41 3.83 29.89
CA LEU A 516 10.53 3.47 28.77
C LEU A 516 9.55 2.37 29.18
N GLU A 517 8.29 2.48 28.73
CA GLU A 517 7.29 1.43 28.89
C GLU A 517 7.23 0.57 27.61
N ILE A 518 7.96 -0.55 27.59
CA ILE A 518 8.03 -1.47 26.44
C ILE A 518 7.50 -2.85 26.84
N HIS A 519 6.53 -3.36 26.07
CA HIS A 519 5.90 -4.66 26.30
C HIS A 519 6.03 -5.58 25.09
N ILE A 520 5.93 -6.90 25.32
CA ILE A 520 5.76 -7.91 24.28
C ILE A 520 4.46 -8.66 24.58
N MET A 521 3.52 -8.67 23.64
CA MET A 521 2.21 -9.32 23.80
C MET A 521 1.82 -10.04 22.52
N SER A 522 1.00 -11.10 22.63
CA SER A 522 0.39 -11.69 21.44
C SER A 522 -0.47 -10.66 20.70
N GLN A 523 -0.66 -10.85 19.40
CA GLN A 523 -1.38 -9.89 18.56
C GLN A 523 -2.78 -9.55 19.10
N VAL A 524 -3.54 -10.56 19.55
CA VAL A 524 -4.88 -10.38 20.14
C VAL A 524 -4.81 -9.61 21.46
N ARG A 525 -3.85 -9.92 22.33
CA ARG A 525 -3.70 -9.22 23.61
C ARG A 525 -3.25 -7.77 23.41
N ALA A 526 -2.32 -7.56 22.48
CA ALA A 526 -1.83 -6.24 22.11
C ALA A 526 -2.94 -5.37 21.52
N MET A 527 -3.79 -5.95 20.65
CA MET A 527 -5.01 -5.30 20.15
C MET A 527 -5.89 -4.87 21.33
N ARG A 528 -6.31 -5.79 22.21
CA ARG A 528 -7.14 -5.46 23.38
C ARG A 528 -6.55 -4.34 24.25
N TYR A 529 -5.28 -4.46 24.63
CA TYR A 529 -4.58 -3.45 25.44
C TYR A 529 -4.60 -2.07 24.76
N THR A 530 -4.35 -2.05 23.45
CA THR A 530 -4.38 -0.82 22.65
C THR A 530 -5.77 -0.21 22.60
N LEU A 531 -6.83 -1.00 22.34
CA LEU A 531 -8.21 -0.49 22.28
C LEU A 531 -8.68 0.08 23.63
N GLU A 532 -8.32 -0.57 24.73
CA GLU A 532 -8.61 -0.07 26.07
C GLU A 532 -7.95 1.30 26.34
N ARG A 533 -6.74 1.53 25.82
CA ARG A 533 -6.07 2.83 25.93
C ARG A 533 -6.67 3.87 25.00
N VAL A 534 -6.89 3.51 23.74
CA VAL A 534 -7.40 4.42 22.70
C VAL A 534 -8.75 5.01 23.07
N ILE A 535 -9.70 4.22 23.60
CA ILE A 535 -11.01 4.74 24.04
C ILE A 535 -10.91 5.72 25.23
N ARG A 536 -9.78 5.70 25.96
CA ARG A 536 -9.51 6.61 27.09
C ARG A 536 -8.68 7.82 26.66
N GLY A 537 -8.50 8.05 25.36
CA GLY A 537 -7.70 9.15 24.83
C GLY A 537 -6.19 8.94 24.98
N LEU A 538 -5.74 7.72 25.26
CA LEU A 538 -4.33 7.39 25.46
C LEU A 538 -3.72 6.75 24.22
N ASP A 539 -2.46 7.12 23.95
CA ASP A 539 -1.74 6.69 22.75
C ASP A 539 -0.91 5.42 23.03
N THR A 540 -0.70 4.59 22.01
CA THR A 540 0.12 3.36 22.11
C THR A 540 0.86 3.11 20.81
N ILE A 541 2.17 2.90 20.85
CA ILE A 541 2.93 2.49 19.66
C ILE A 541 2.76 0.99 19.45
N SER A 542 2.30 0.61 18.26
CA SER A 542 2.33 -0.78 17.80
C SER A 542 3.65 -1.08 17.09
N VAL A 543 4.35 -2.13 17.50
CA VAL A 543 5.61 -2.56 16.88
C VAL A 543 5.40 -3.95 16.31
N THR A 544 5.38 -4.05 14.98
CA THR A 544 4.84 -5.24 14.30
C THR A 544 5.67 -5.71 13.12
N GLY A 545 5.45 -6.97 12.71
CA GLY A 545 5.86 -7.48 11.41
C GLY A 545 5.21 -6.73 10.24
N ASN A 546 5.57 -7.13 9.02
CA ASN A 546 5.28 -6.43 7.78
C ASN A 546 3.79 -6.45 7.40
N ILE A 547 3.11 -7.60 7.57
CA ILE A 547 1.66 -7.70 7.28
C ILE A 547 0.85 -6.86 8.26
N LEU A 548 1.14 -6.98 9.57
CA LEU A 548 0.46 -6.19 10.59
C LEU A 548 0.74 -4.69 10.46
N ARG A 549 1.94 -4.29 10.02
CA ARG A 549 2.24 -2.90 9.67
C ARG A 549 1.20 -2.38 8.68
N ASP A 550 0.94 -3.12 7.60
CA ASP A 550 -0.06 -2.69 6.62
C ASP A 550 -1.46 -2.63 7.24
N TYR A 551 -1.88 -3.70 7.91
CA TYR A 551 -3.25 -3.80 8.44
C TYR A 551 -3.54 -2.71 9.48
N LEU A 552 -2.62 -2.46 10.41
CA LEU A 552 -2.82 -1.49 11.48
C LEU A 552 -2.70 -0.05 11.00
N THR A 553 -1.86 0.21 9.98
CA THR A 553 -1.71 1.55 9.40
C THR A 553 -2.83 1.94 8.44
N ASP A 554 -3.71 1.00 8.07
CA ASP A 554 -5.04 1.32 7.54
C ASP A 554 -6.10 1.37 8.65
N LEU A 555 -6.14 0.37 9.54
CA LEU A 555 -7.18 0.23 10.56
C LEU A 555 -7.32 1.44 11.47
N PHE A 556 -6.27 1.81 12.18
CA PHE A 556 -6.36 2.90 13.16
C PHE A 556 -6.55 4.26 12.47
N PRO A 557 -5.81 4.61 11.41
CA PRO A 557 -6.03 5.88 10.72
C PRO A 557 -7.43 6.04 10.11
N ILE A 558 -8.04 4.98 9.58
CA ILE A 558 -9.42 5.05 9.08
C ILE A 558 -10.42 5.34 10.22
N LEU A 559 -10.20 4.78 11.41
CA LEU A 559 -11.06 5.06 12.58
C LEU A 559 -10.76 6.41 13.23
N GLU A 560 -9.50 6.86 13.20
CA GLU A 560 -9.05 8.10 13.83
C GLU A 560 -9.30 9.33 12.97
N LEU A 561 -9.09 9.22 11.66
CA LEU A 561 -9.01 10.33 10.71
C LEU A 561 -10.01 10.20 9.56
N GLY A 562 -10.72 9.08 9.47
CA GLY A 562 -11.67 8.77 8.40
C GLY A 562 -11.01 8.28 7.11
N THR A 563 -9.67 8.24 7.06
CA THR A 563 -8.86 7.79 5.93
C THR A 563 -7.42 7.53 6.37
N SER A 564 -6.74 6.57 5.74
CA SER A 564 -5.30 6.32 5.93
C SER A 564 -4.40 7.19 5.04
N ALA A 565 -4.98 8.00 4.14
CA ALA A 565 -4.22 8.85 3.23
C ALA A 565 -3.54 10.06 3.91
N LYS A 566 -3.98 10.43 5.13
CA LYS A 566 -3.51 11.62 5.86
C LYS A 566 -2.43 11.29 6.91
N MET A 567 -1.57 10.33 6.60
CA MET A 567 -0.55 9.78 7.50
C MET A 567 0.86 10.16 7.04
N LEU A 568 1.77 10.35 8.00
CA LEU A 568 3.20 10.31 7.72
C LEU A 568 3.61 8.87 7.51
N SER A 569 4.40 8.61 6.47
CA SER A 569 5.02 7.32 6.19
C SER A 569 6.51 7.54 5.98
N ILE A 570 7.26 7.51 7.08
CA ILE A 570 8.70 7.72 7.10
C ILE A 570 9.37 6.34 7.06
N VAL A 571 10.42 6.24 6.26
CA VAL A 571 11.28 5.07 6.15
C VAL A 571 12.70 5.53 6.47
N PRO A 572 13.13 5.44 7.74
CA PRO A 572 14.52 5.65 8.08
C PRO A 572 15.35 4.55 7.40
N LEU A 573 16.15 4.93 6.40
CA LEU A 573 16.98 3.98 5.67
C LEU A 573 18.07 3.48 6.61
N MET A 574 18.40 2.18 6.51
CA MET A 574 19.31 1.53 7.46
C MET A 574 20.70 2.18 7.49
N ASP A 575 21.17 2.70 6.35
CA ASP A 575 22.46 3.38 6.22
C ASP A 575 22.43 4.87 6.58
N GLY A 576 21.30 5.37 7.10
CA GLY A 576 21.19 6.66 7.76
C GLY A 576 20.38 7.73 7.02
N GLY A 577 20.10 7.53 5.74
CA GLY A 577 19.25 8.39 4.92
C GLY A 577 17.76 8.30 5.27
N GLY A 578 16.92 8.99 4.51
CA GLY A 578 15.47 9.03 4.68
C GLY A 578 14.71 8.85 3.38
N LEU A 579 13.67 8.01 3.44
CA LEU A 579 12.64 7.90 2.41
C LEU A 579 11.29 8.31 3.02
N PHE A 580 10.56 9.18 2.33
CA PHE A 580 9.32 9.80 2.81
C PHE A 580 8.21 9.50 1.81
N GLU A 581 7.37 8.51 2.11
CA GLU A 581 6.24 8.17 1.27
C GLU A 581 5.09 9.15 1.51
N THR A 582 4.56 9.74 0.43
CA THR A 582 3.50 10.76 0.52
C THR A 582 2.11 10.19 0.78
N GLY A 583 1.98 8.87 0.91
CA GLY A 583 0.73 8.19 1.23
C GLY A 583 0.83 6.68 1.02
N ALA A 584 -0.14 5.95 1.57
CA ALA A 584 -0.21 4.49 1.45
C ALA A 584 -1.07 3.99 0.27
N GLY A 585 -1.74 4.90 -0.46
CA GLY A 585 -2.65 4.58 -1.57
C GLY A 585 -1.97 4.35 -2.93
N GLY A 586 -2.80 4.10 -3.96
CA GLY A 586 -2.36 4.05 -5.37
C GLY A 586 -2.38 5.42 -6.06
N SER A 587 -2.19 5.44 -7.39
CA SER A 587 -2.05 6.65 -8.22
C SER A 587 -3.38 7.23 -8.77
N ALA A 588 -4.53 6.66 -8.36
CA ALA A 588 -5.88 7.17 -8.57
C ALA A 588 -6.30 7.46 -10.04
N PRO A 589 -6.45 6.44 -10.90
CA PRO A 589 -6.80 6.59 -12.33
C PRO A 589 -8.11 7.37 -12.57
N LYS A 590 -9.10 7.22 -11.68
CA LYS A 590 -10.39 7.93 -11.77
C LYS A 590 -10.26 9.45 -11.58
N HIS A 591 -9.16 9.95 -11.03
CA HIS A 591 -8.90 11.38 -10.89
C HIS A 591 -8.38 11.93 -12.22
N VAL A 592 -7.55 11.16 -12.93
CA VAL A 592 -7.09 11.49 -14.29
C VAL A 592 -8.26 11.59 -15.25
N GLN A 593 -9.20 10.63 -15.21
CA GLN A 593 -10.41 10.67 -16.04
C GLN A 593 -11.19 11.98 -15.86
N GLN A 594 -11.43 12.39 -14.61
CA GLN A 594 -12.11 13.67 -14.34
C GLN A 594 -11.31 14.88 -14.82
N LEU A 595 -9.98 14.86 -14.68
CA LEU A 595 -9.15 15.93 -15.24
C LEU A 595 -9.29 15.98 -16.76
N LEU A 596 -9.18 14.86 -17.46
CA LEU A 596 -9.26 14.82 -18.93
C LEU A 596 -10.65 15.23 -19.45
N GLU A 597 -11.72 14.85 -18.76
CA GLU A 597 -13.10 15.15 -19.17
C GLU A 597 -13.55 16.57 -18.79
N GLU A 598 -13.19 17.03 -17.60
CA GLU A 598 -13.79 18.22 -16.98
C GLU A 598 -12.74 19.19 -16.40
N ASN A 599 -11.46 18.97 -16.65
CA ASN A 599 -10.33 19.77 -16.16
C ASN A 599 -10.41 20.08 -14.66
N HIS A 600 -10.78 19.09 -13.85
CA HIS A 600 -10.85 19.18 -12.39
C HIS A 600 -10.07 18.04 -11.75
N LEU A 601 -9.01 18.34 -11.02
CA LEU A 601 -8.20 17.34 -10.34
C LEU A 601 -8.53 17.29 -8.85
N ARG A 602 -9.27 16.27 -8.42
CA ARG A 602 -9.65 16.06 -7.00
C ARG A 602 -8.62 15.30 -6.15
N TRP A 603 -7.36 15.25 -6.58
CA TRP A 603 -6.26 14.63 -5.82
C TRP A 603 -5.89 15.50 -4.61
N ASP A 604 -5.89 14.92 -3.41
CA ASP A 604 -5.52 15.62 -2.17
C ASP A 604 -4.02 15.43 -1.89
N SER A 605 -3.23 16.49 -2.08
CA SER A 605 -1.78 16.49 -1.91
C SER A 605 -1.32 16.67 -0.46
N LEU A 606 -2.22 16.61 0.54
CA LEU A 606 -1.84 16.75 1.95
C LEU A 606 -0.69 15.81 2.35
N GLY A 607 -0.70 14.58 1.87
CA GLY A 607 0.37 13.62 2.17
C GLY A 607 1.74 14.02 1.59
N GLU A 608 1.77 14.76 0.47
CA GLU A 608 2.99 15.34 -0.11
C GLU A 608 3.52 16.46 0.80
N PHE A 609 2.62 17.31 1.33
CA PHE A 609 3.00 18.40 2.24
C PHE A 609 3.59 17.84 3.53
N LEU A 610 2.99 16.77 4.07
CA LEU A 610 3.45 16.10 5.28
C LEU A 610 4.81 15.40 5.07
N ALA A 611 4.99 14.72 3.93
CA ALA A 611 6.27 14.10 3.60
C ALA A 611 7.39 15.14 3.42
N LEU A 612 7.07 16.30 2.85
CA LEU A 612 8.02 17.41 2.71
C LEU A 612 8.45 17.98 4.06
N VAL A 613 7.53 18.12 5.04
CA VAL A 613 7.91 18.47 6.43
C VAL A 613 8.94 17.48 6.96
N ALA A 614 8.65 16.18 6.89
CA ALA A 614 9.55 15.14 7.41
C ALA A 614 10.91 15.10 6.68
N SER A 615 10.92 15.34 5.37
CA SER A 615 12.14 15.45 4.56
C SER A 615 13.01 16.64 4.99
N LEU A 616 12.40 17.81 5.21
CA LEU A 616 13.11 19.01 5.68
C LEU A 616 13.60 18.85 7.12
N GLU A 617 12.82 18.24 8.01
CA GLU A 617 13.24 17.89 9.38
C GLU A 617 14.43 16.92 9.38
N HIS A 618 14.44 15.95 8.45
CA HIS A 618 15.57 15.04 8.29
C HIS A 618 16.84 15.78 7.88
N LEU A 619 16.77 16.68 6.89
CA LEU A 619 17.91 17.53 6.52
C LEU A 619 18.39 18.38 7.69
N ALA A 620 17.46 18.99 8.41
CA ALA A 620 17.76 19.81 9.58
C ALA A 620 18.51 19.01 10.66
N LYS A 621 18.00 17.82 11.02
CA LYS A 621 18.57 17.00 12.10
C LYS A 621 19.89 16.33 11.70
N ARG A 622 19.98 15.79 10.49
CA ARG A 622 21.16 15.03 10.03
C ARG A 622 22.31 15.89 9.57
N PHE A 623 22.01 17.03 8.93
CA PHE A 623 23.02 17.88 8.30
C PHE A 623 23.13 19.26 8.97
N SER A 624 22.48 19.46 10.12
CA SER A 624 22.50 20.71 10.88
C SER A 624 22.12 21.92 10.02
N ASN A 625 21.05 21.80 9.24
CA ASN A 625 20.56 22.85 8.36
C ASN A 625 19.43 23.67 9.02
N ASP A 626 19.78 24.84 9.55
CA ASP A 626 18.84 25.72 10.25
C ASP A 626 17.73 26.27 9.35
N ARG A 627 18.02 26.56 8.06
CA ARG A 627 16.99 27.00 7.12
C ARG A 627 16.01 25.88 6.76
N ALA A 628 16.48 24.63 6.64
CA ALA A 628 15.60 23.47 6.49
C ALA A 628 14.69 23.29 7.71
N LYS A 629 15.22 23.50 8.92
CA LYS A 629 14.45 23.45 10.17
C LYS A 629 13.33 24.50 10.17
N LEU A 630 13.66 25.72 9.76
CA LEU A 630 12.70 26.83 9.69
C LEU A 630 11.61 26.57 8.64
N LEU A 631 11.99 26.10 7.44
CA LEU A 631 11.06 25.72 6.39
C LEU A 631 10.10 24.62 6.86
N ALA A 632 10.61 23.57 7.52
CA ALA A 632 9.81 22.48 8.06
C ALA A 632 8.77 22.97 9.07
N LYS A 633 9.20 23.79 10.04
CA LYS A 633 8.34 24.37 11.07
C LYS A 633 7.24 25.24 10.45
N ALA A 634 7.61 26.12 9.53
CA ALA A 634 6.65 26.98 8.84
C ALA A 634 5.66 26.19 7.97
N LEU A 635 6.10 25.09 7.36
CA LEU A 635 5.24 24.21 6.58
C LEU A 635 4.26 23.42 7.47
N ASP A 636 4.68 22.96 8.64
CA ASP A 636 3.79 22.30 9.61
C ASP A 636 2.72 23.26 10.13
N GLU A 637 3.08 24.52 10.42
CA GLU A 637 2.13 25.59 10.76
C GLU A 637 1.14 25.85 9.60
N ALA A 638 1.65 25.89 8.36
CA ALA A 638 0.83 26.05 7.17
C ALA A 638 -0.15 24.88 6.97
N ASN A 639 0.28 23.64 7.21
CA ASN A 639 -0.57 22.45 7.16
C ASN A 639 -1.70 22.52 8.20
N GLY A 640 -1.41 22.99 9.41
CA GLY A 640 -2.42 23.25 10.43
C GLY A 640 -3.49 24.23 9.93
N LYS A 641 -3.06 25.39 9.43
CA LYS A 641 -3.97 26.42 8.89
C LYS A 641 -4.75 25.93 7.66
N PHE A 642 -4.10 25.17 6.78
CA PHE A 642 -4.70 24.57 5.59
C PHE A 642 -5.89 23.67 5.95
N LEU A 643 -5.69 22.81 6.95
CA LEU A 643 -6.73 21.93 7.47
C LEU A 643 -7.87 22.74 8.12
N GLU A 644 -7.56 23.69 9.01
CA GLU A 644 -8.57 24.50 9.69
C GLU A 644 -9.40 25.36 8.74
N SER A 645 -8.79 25.83 7.65
CA SER A 645 -9.44 26.67 6.63
C SER A 645 -10.20 25.85 5.58
N ASN A 646 -10.22 24.52 5.72
CA ASN A 646 -10.87 23.55 4.81
C ASN A 646 -10.51 23.80 3.34
N LYS A 647 -9.22 23.94 3.04
CA LYS A 647 -8.71 24.22 1.69
C LYS A 647 -8.26 22.98 0.92
N SER A 648 -8.68 21.79 1.36
CA SER A 648 -8.57 20.55 0.58
C SER A 648 -9.42 20.63 -0.71
N PRO A 649 -9.04 19.89 -1.77
CA PRO A 649 -9.82 19.83 -3.01
C PRO A 649 -11.24 19.33 -2.79
N SER A 650 -12.20 20.01 -3.41
CA SER A 650 -13.54 19.49 -3.62
C SER A 650 -13.52 18.35 -4.64
N ARG A 651 -14.64 17.64 -4.73
CA ARG A 651 -14.87 16.61 -5.76
C ARG A 651 -15.70 17.14 -6.93
N LYS A 652 -16.18 18.38 -6.85
CA LYS A 652 -17.12 18.98 -7.79
C LYS A 652 -16.42 20.01 -8.67
N VAL A 653 -16.67 19.91 -9.97
CA VAL A 653 -16.22 20.89 -10.97
C VAL A 653 -16.75 22.28 -10.63
N GLY A 654 -15.92 23.29 -10.84
CA GLY A 654 -16.19 24.70 -10.53
C GLY A 654 -15.92 25.08 -9.06
N GLU A 655 -15.64 24.09 -8.20
CA GLU A 655 -15.14 24.32 -6.85
C GLU A 655 -13.60 24.17 -6.82
N LEU A 656 -12.99 24.49 -5.67
CA LEU A 656 -11.54 24.40 -5.47
C LEU A 656 -11.04 22.98 -5.77
N ASP A 657 -10.02 22.84 -6.59
CA ASP A 657 -9.39 21.55 -6.91
C ASP A 657 -7.94 21.48 -6.37
N ASN A 658 -7.18 20.46 -6.77
CA ASN A 658 -5.78 20.26 -6.38
C ASN A 658 -4.91 21.52 -6.57
N ARG A 659 -5.01 22.20 -7.71
CA ARG A 659 -4.20 23.40 -8.02
C ARG A 659 -4.53 24.54 -7.06
N GLY A 660 -5.82 24.73 -6.77
CA GLY A 660 -6.28 25.69 -5.78
C GLY A 660 -5.79 25.38 -4.37
N SER A 661 -5.73 24.10 -4.00
CA SER A 661 -5.18 23.67 -2.72
C SER A 661 -3.68 23.99 -2.58
N HIS A 662 -2.91 23.84 -3.66
CA HIS A 662 -1.48 24.18 -3.69
C HIS A 662 -1.24 25.68 -3.52
N PHE A 663 -2.07 26.52 -4.15
CA PHE A 663 -2.03 27.97 -3.93
C PHE A 663 -2.22 28.32 -2.45
N TYR A 664 -3.23 27.73 -1.79
CA TYR A 664 -3.49 28.02 -0.38
C TYR A 664 -2.36 27.52 0.53
N LEU A 665 -1.76 26.36 0.23
CA LEU A 665 -0.55 25.93 0.93
C LEU A 665 0.57 26.96 0.78
N ALA A 666 0.87 27.39 -0.45
CA ALA A 666 1.92 28.37 -0.72
C ALA A 666 1.67 29.69 0.03
N LEU A 667 0.43 30.17 0.05
CA LEU A 667 0.04 31.35 0.81
C LEU A 667 0.30 31.18 2.31
N TYR A 668 -0.17 30.09 2.91
CA TYR A 668 -0.03 29.86 4.36
C TYR A 668 1.41 29.59 4.76
N TRP A 669 2.19 28.93 3.91
CA TRP A 669 3.61 28.70 4.15
C TRP A 669 4.42 30.00 4.05
N ALA A 670 4.12 30.84 3.06
CA ALA A 670 4.72 32.16 2.96
C ALA A 670 4.36 33.05 4.16
N GLU A 671 3.12 32.97 4.68
CA GLU A 671 2.72 33.71 5.88
C GLU A 671 3.51 33.28 7.12
N ALA A 672 3.69 31.98 7.34
CA ALA A 672 4.48 31.46 8.46
C ALA A 672 5.96 31.89 8.34
N LEU A 673 6.54 31.85 7.13
CA LEU A 673 7.91 32.32 6.87
C LEU A 673 8.08 33.84 6.96
N ALA A 674 7.02 34.61 6.72
CA ALA A 674 7.00 36.06 6.91
C ALA A 674 6.78 36.48 8.38
N ALA A 675 6.20 35.59 9.19
CA ALA A 675 5.89 35.86 10.60
C ALA A 675 7.03 35.51 11.57
N GLN A 676 7.89 34.55 11.21
CA GLN A 676 9.03 34.12 12.03
C GLN A 676 10.08 35.22 12.25
N ASP A 677 10.90 35.05 13.28
CA ASP A 677 11.98 35.98 13.72
C ASP A 677 13.38 35.32 13.75
N GLU A 678 13.52 34.12 13.19
CA GLU A 678 14.73 33.31 13.20
C GLU A 678 15.67 33.63 12.02
N ASP A 679 15.15 34.00 10.84
CA ASP A 679 15.93 34.41 9.65
C ASP A 679 15.32 35.67 8.99
N ALA A 680 16.02 36.80 9.09
CA ALA A 680 15.54 38.09 8.59
C ALA A 680 15.50 38.20 7.06
N GLU A 681 16.35 37.45 6.34
CA GLU A 681 16.40 37.43 4.88
C GLU A 681 15.16 36.71 4.33
N LEU A 682 14.90 35.51 4.85
CA LEU A 682 13.70 34.73 4.51
C LEU A 682 12.45 35.52 4.89
N LYS A 683 12.42 36.14 6.08
CA LYS A 683 11.29 36.97 6.52
C LYS A 683 10.96 38.05 5.48
N THR A 684 11.97 38.81 5.06
CA THR A 684 11.78 39.92 4.11
C THR A 684 11.35 39.41 2.74
N ARG A 685 11.96 38.33 2.25
CA ARG A 685 11.64 37.72 0.95
C ARG A 685 10.19 37.22 0.92
N PHE A 686 9.77 36.47 1.94
CA PHE A 686 8.42 35.91 2.01
C PHE A 686 7.36 36.94 2.39
N ALA A 687 7.69 38.02 3.11
CA ALA A 687 6.75 39.11 3.35
C ALA A 687 6.25 39.75 2.03
N ARG A 688 7.15 39.96 1.07
CA ARG A 688 6.79 40.45 -0.28
C ARG A 688 5.91 39.46 -1.04
N LEU A 689 6.20 38.16 -0.94
CA LEU A 689 5.37 37.13 -1.56
C LEU A 689 3.97 37.12 -0.95
N VAL A 690 3.84 37.20 0.38
CA VAL A 690 2.55 37.24 1.08
C VAL A 690 1.71 38.44 0.63
N GLU A 691 2.31 39.63 0.53
CA GLU A 691 1.61 40.82 0.04
C GLU A 691 1.06 40.59 -1.38
N THR A 692 1.88 40.06 -2.30
CA THR A 692 1.46 39.76 -3.67
C THR A 692 0.37 38.68 -3.71
N LEU A 693 0.54 37.55 -3.00
CA LEU A 693 -0.42 36.45 -3.01
C LEU A 693 -1.78 36.85 -2.41
N LYS A 694 -1.78 37.63 -1.32
CA LYS A 694 -3.02 38.14 -0.70
C LYS A 694 -3.73 39.15 -1.57
N ALA A 695 -2.99 40.09 -2.17
CA ALA A 695 -3.58 41.11 -3.03
C ALA A 695 -4.25 40.49 -4.28
N ASN A 696 -3.76 39.33 -4.73
CA ASN A 696 -4.22 38.64 -5.93
C ASN A 696 -5.00 37.34 -5.65
N GLU A 697 -5.39 37.06 -4.40
CA GLU A 697 -6.05 35.80 -4.03
C GLU A 697 -7.27 35.51 -4.92
N THR A 698 -8.17 36.48 -5.07
CA THR A 698 -9.37 36.32 -5.91
C THR A 698 -9.01 36.08 -7.37
N THR A 699 -8.08 36.86 -7.93
CA THR A 699 -7.64 36.71 -9.33
C THR A 699 -7.02 35.34 -9.59
N ILE A 700 -6.17 34.85 -8.69
CA ILE A 700 -5.55 33.53 -8.81
C ILE A 700 -6.61 32.43 -8.78
N ILE A 701 -7.54 32.48 -7.82
CA ILE A 701 -8.62 31.48 -7.73
C ILE A 701 -9.54 31.52 -8.95
N ASP A 702 -9.85 32.71 -9.46
CA ASP A 702 -10.67 32.86 -10.67
C ASP A 702 -9.94 32.30 -11.90
N GLU A 703 -8.64 32.57 -12.07
CA GLU A 703 -7.82 31.98 -13.14
C GLU A 703 -7.81 30.44 -13.06
N LEU A 704 -7.59 29.88 -11.87
CA LEU A 704 -7.57 28.43 -11.64
C LEU A 704 -8.93 27.76 -11.87
N ASN A 705 -10.04 28.42 -11.49
CA ASN A 705 -11.38 27.86 -11.63
C ASN A 705 -11.97 28.05 -13.05
N SER A 706 -11.58 29.11 -13.75
CA SER A 706 -12.13 29.45 -15.08
C SER A 706 -11.83 28.41 -16.17
N VAL A 707 -10.78 27.60 -15.98
CA VAL A 707 -10.40 26.54 -16.94
C VAL A 707 -11.16 25.22 -16.70
N GLN A 708 -11.87 25.09 -15.58
CA GLN A 708 -12.62 23.89 -15.22
C GLN A 708 -13.90 23.73 -16.06
N GLY A 709 -14.40 22.50 -16.16
CA GLY A 709 -15.59 22.13 -16.93
C GLY A 709 -15.36 21.99 -18.43
N GLN A 710 -14.10 22.05 -18.87
CA GLN A 710 -13.70 21.82 -20.26
C GLN A 710 -12.80 20.58 -20.34
N PRO A 711 -12.88 19.77 -21.41
CA PRO A 711 -11.97 18.66 -21.59
C PRO A 711 -10.54 19.15 -21.89
N VAL A 712 -9.54 18.37 -21.50
CA VAL A 712 -8.13 18.60 -21.82
C VAL A 712 -7.51 17.37 -22.45
N ASP A 713 -6.57 17.57 -23.36
CA ASP A 713 -5.84 16.49 -24.04
C ASP A 713 -4.35 16.63 -23.75
N LEU A 714 -3.82 15.65 -23.01
CA LEU A 714 -2.41 15.59 -22.62
C LEU A 714 -1.54 14.86 -23.66
N LYS A 715 -2.12 14.37 -24.75
CA LYS A 715 -1.44 13.58 -25.79
C LYS A 715 -0.74 12.31 -25.26
N GLY A 716 -1.30 11.74 -24.20
CA GLY A 716 -0.84 10.52 -23.55
C GLY A 716 -1.55 10.32 -22.21
N TYR A 717 -1.48 9.10 -21.69
CA TYR A 717 -1.97 8.73 -20.36
C TYR A 717 -0.81 8.28 -19.47
N TYR A 718 -0.05 7.27 -19.91
CA TYR A 718 1.12 6.76 -19.18
C TYR A 718 2.38 7.59 -19.46
N HIS A 719 2.45 8.23 -20.62
CA HIS A 719 3.54 9.10 -21.03
C HIS A 719 2.96 10.39 -21.66
N PRO A 720 2.34 11.27 -20.84
CA PRO A 720 1.74 12.51 -21.33
C PRO A 720 2.82 13.49 -21.83
N ASN A 721 2.44 14.40 -22.71
CA ASN A 721 3.32 15.50 -23.11
C ASN A 721 3.52 16.46 -21.93
N GLY A 722 4.78 16.61 -21.50
CA GLY A 722 5.12 17.40 -20.30
C GLY A 722 4.80 18.89 -20.42
N GLU A 723 4.90 19.48 -21.61
CA GLU A 723 4.53 20.89 -21.81
C GLU A 723 3.03 21.10 -21.67
N LEU A 724 2.22 20.24 -22.27
CA LEU A 724 0.76 20.29 -22.15
C LEU A 724 0.31 20.02 -20.70
N ALA A 725 0.91 19.02 -20.03
CA ALA A 725 0.64 18.76 -18.62
C ALA A 725 0.98 19.98 -17.74
N SER A 726 2.13 20.61 -17.97
CA SER A 726 2.53 21.84 -17.27
C SER A 726 1.55 22.99 -17.48
N GLN A 727 1.09 23.21 -18.72
CA GLN A 727 0.10 24.25 -19.04
C GLN A 727 -1.25 24.00 -18.35
N VAL A 728 -1.75 22.76 -18.38
CA VAL A 728 -3.00 22.36 -17.72
C VAL A 728 -2.91 22.50 -16.20
N MET A 729 -1.75 22.17 -15.63
CA MET A 729 -1.56 22.15 -14.18
C MET A 729 -1.11 23.50 -13.60
N ARG A 730 -0.68 24.46 -14.44
CA ARG A 730 -0.26 25.81 -14.03
C ARG A 730 -0.97 26.93 -14.81
N PRO A 731 -2.31 26.95 -14.87
CA PRO A 731 -3.04 27.90 -15.72
C PRO A 731 -3.07 29.33 -15.16
N SER A 732 -2.81 29.54 -13.86
CA SER A 732 -2.75 30.88 -13.27
C SER A 732 -1.43 31.56 -13.56
N LYS A 733 -1.44 32.48 -14.52
CA LYS A 733 -0.28 33.33 -14.84
C LYS A 733 0.12 34.18 -13.63
N THR A 734 -0.87 34.70 -12.89
CA THR A 734 -0.63 35.56 -11.72
C THR A 734 0.11 34.80 -10.61
N LEU A 735 -0.24 33.54 -10.37
CA LEU A 735 0.47 32.68 -9.41
C LEU A 735 1.89 32.37 -9.88
N ASN A 736 2.06 32.00 -11.15
CA ASN A 736 3.37 31.68 -11.72
C ASN A 736 4.35 32.86 -11.60
N GLU A 737 3.89 34.08 -11.90
CA GLU A 737 4.70 35.31 -11.77
C GLU A 737 5.02 35.64 -10.30
N ALA A 738 4.08 35.41 -9.38
CA ALA A 738 4.32 35.62 -7.95
C ALA A 738 5.39 34.68 -7.38
N LEU A 739 5.36 33.39 -7.75
CA LEU A 739 6.35 32.40 -7.29
C LEU A 739 7.77 32.72 -7.79
N ALA A 740 7.89 33.28 -9.00
CA ALA A 740 9.18 33.71 -9.56
C ALA A 740 9.86 34.82 -8.73
N MET A 741 9.12 35.53 -7.86
CA MET A 741 9.70 36.54 -6.96
C MET A 741 10.60 35.92 -5.87
N VAL A 742 10.43 34.63 -5.58
CA VAL A 742 11.17 33.93 -4.50
C VAL A 742 12.01 32.74 -4.98
N ALA A 743 11.90 32.34 -6.24
CA ALA A 743 12.87 31.44 -6.86
C ALA A 743 14.26 32.12 -6.97
N ASN A 744 15.35 31.34 -6.96
CA ASN A 744 16.67 31.88 -7.32
C ASN A 744 16.82 31.88 -8.85
N ASP A 745 17.62 32.81 -9.39
CA ASP A 745 17.95 32.87 -10.83
C ASP A 745 18.76 31.66 -11.31
#